data_AF-W9RJB8-F1
#
_entry.id   AF-W9RJB8-F1
#
_cell.length_a   1.000
_cell.length_b   1.000
_cell.length_c   1.000
_cell.angle_alpha   90.00
_cell.angle_beta   90.00
_cell.angle_gamma   90.00
#
_symmetry.space_group_name_H-M   'P 1'
#
loop_
_entity.id
_entity.type
_entity.pdbx_description
1 polymer ?
#
loop_
_entity_poly.entity_id
_entity_poly.type
_entity_poly.pdbx_seq_one_letter_code
_entity_poly.pdbx_strand_id
1 'polypeptide(L)'
;MGKPTGKKKDQQVPQKPGNNANNKPGKSSDRSSKAFDEDTAIFINMSQELKEEGNKLFQKRDHEGAMLKYEKALNLLPKSHIDVAHLHTNMASCYMQMGLGEYPRAINECGLALEVSPRYSKALLKRAKCYEALNRLDLALRDVNTVLSIEPNNLIALEILEGLRKTMSEKGIVIDEKEIGVAANVVQPSSSRLRKVVNEKMKKKKGKKVVDKAAVVKVVVEDKGGAVKDKEVIARTVVEGAEVAKKKPVKEEKPAIKTVKLVFGEDIRWAQLPANSSLRLVREIVKDRFPGLKGILVKYKDQEGDLITITTADELRLALSSGDLRGSLKLYITEASPDQEPGYEGMSDEEEDKYNTKSSGAIENGETEKGVTCVEDWILQFARLFKNHVGFDSDPYLDLHELGMKLHSEAMEDTVTSDDAQELFDIAEDKFQEMSALALFNLGNIHMSKARKRVSFPEDASRDYIAEQLKAAYDWARKEYMKAEKWYEESLKIKPDFYEGYLSLGQQQFEQAKLCWYYAIGSKVELETGPSSEVLQLYNKAEDSMEKGMLMWEEMEEQRLNGLSKFDKYKAHLEKMGLDGLFKDLSADEAAEQAANMKCQIYLLWGTLLYERSVVEYKLGLPTWEECLEVSVEKFELAGASPTDIAVMIKNHCSNETALEGLGFKIDEIVQAWNEMYDAQRWQFGVPSFRLEPLFRFPLLFSSQIPSMEIVRRPSHAGSWYTDNPKKLDEELERWLRESGLTKSPDVRGVIAPHAGYSYSGRAAAYAFGNIDPTNISRVFLLGPSHHYYTPKCALSVASVYKTPIGDLPIDLEVIEELKATGKFELMDIRVDEAEHSMEMHLPYLAKVFEGHPVKVVPILVGAVSAENEAMYGRLLAKYVDDPKNFYSVSSDFCHWGSRFNYMHYDKKHGPIYKSIEALDKMGMDIIETGDPDAFKKYLLEYDNTICGRHPISVFLHMLRNCSTNIKINFLRYEQSSECRSMRDSSVSYASAAAKTEA
;
A
#
# COMPACT_ATOMS: atom_id res chain seq x y z
N MET A 1 45.95 68.51 27.25
CA MET A 1 47.08 67.90 26.52
C MET A 1 46.64 66.53 26.00
N GLY A 2 47.44 65.84 25.17
CA GLY A 2 47.12 64.50 24.65
C GLY A 2 46.84 64.46 23.14
N LYS A 3 47.71 63.80 22.39
CA LYS A 3 47.73 63.54 20.92
C LYS A 3 48.95 62.66 20.61
N PRO A 4 49.06 62.01 19.44
CA PRO A 4 48.03 61.49 18.52
C PRO A 4 48.11 59.93 18.48
N THR A 5 47.40 59.12 17.68
CA THR A 5 46.86 59.26 16.31
C THR A 5 45.52 58.53 16.13
N GLY A 6 44.79 58.89 15.07
CA GLY A 6 43.50 58.32 14.65
C GLY A 6 42.73 59.31 13.77
N LYS A 7 41.55 58.89 13.26
CA LYS A 7 40.59 59.55 12.31
C LYS A 7 40.58 58.94 10.90
N LYS A 8 39.48 59.05 10.12
CA LYS A 8 38.02 58.97 10.42
C LYS A 8 37.24 58.91 9.09
N LYS A 9 35.94 58.60 9.22
CA LYS A 9 34.82 58.62 8.26
C LYS A 9 34.69 59.80 7.26
N ASP A 10 34.04 59.46 6.13
CA ASP A 10 33.03 60.18 5.30
C ASP A 10 33.32 61.59 4.73
N GLN A 11 33.22 61.79 3.40
CA GLN A 11 32.19 62.63 2.70
C GLN A 11 32.42 62.93 1.17
N GLN A 12 31.32 62.80 0.40
CA GLN A 12 30.79 63.57 -0.75
C GLN A 12 31.64 64.22 -1.90
N VAL A 13 31.25 63.90 -3.16
CA VAL A 13 30.75 64.78 -4.29
C VAL A 13 31.48 66.13 -4.55
N PRO A 14 31.99 66.47 -5.78
CA PRO A 14 31.10 66.89 -6.89
C PRO A 14 31.54 66.84 -8.39
N GLN A 15 30.52 66.92 -9.26
CA GLN A 15 30.41 67.62 -10.57
C GLN A 15 31.05 67.12 -11.90
N LYS A 16 30.42 67.56 -13.01
CA LYS A 16 30.69 67.27 -14.44
C LYS A 16 31.49 68.38 -15.12
N PRO A 17 31.89 68.21 -16.39
CA PRO A 17 31.37 69.15 -17.40
C PRO A 17 31.04 68.54 -18.80
N GLY A 18 30.34 69.31 -19.64
CA GLY A 18 30.50 69.29 -21.11
C GLY A 18 29.51 68.47 -21.94
N ASN A 19 28.74 69.15 -22.82
CA ASN A 19 28.00 68.56 -23.95
C ASN A 19 28.71 68.89 -25.27
N ASN A 20 28.51 68.10 -26.33
CA ASN A 20 28.13 68.67 -27.64
C ASN A 20 27.53 67.69 -28.68
N ALA A 21 26.35 68.10 -29.20
CA ALA A 21 25.77 67.92 -30.55
C ALA A 21 25.70 66.54 -31.30
N ASN A 22 24.45 66.12 -31.51
CA ASN A 22 23.83 65.65 -32.78
C ASN A 22 24.33 64.38 -33.52
N ASN A 23 23.59 63.27 -33.40
CA ASN A 23 22.42 63.01 -34.28
C ASN A 23 21.55 61.80 -33.82
N LYS A 24 20.34 61.68 -34.39
CA LYS A 24 19.33 60.61 -34.17
C LYS A 24 19.13 59.80 -35.48
N PRO A 25 18.40 58.65 -35.52
CA PRO A 25 17.58 58.03 -34.46
C PRO A 25 17.79 56.50 -34.22
N GLY A 26 17.30 56.02 -33.06
CA GLY A 26 16.49 54.79 -32.99
C GLY A 26 17.15 53.43 -32.74
N LYS A 27 17.18 53.00 -31.46
CA LYS A 27 16.93 51.60 -31.02
C LYS A 27 16.70 51.57 -29.50
N SER A 28 15.85 50.66 -29.02
CA SER A 28 15.48 50.52 -27.60
C SER A 28 15.32 49.05 -27.23
N SER A 29 16.45 48.37 -26.98
CA SER A 29 16.47 46.91 -26.74
C SER A 29 17.79 46.45 -26.09
N ASP A 30 18.10 46.89 -24.86
CA ASP A 30 19.31 46.42 -24.15
C ASP A 30 19.25 46.60 -22.61
N ARG A 31 18.14 46.20 -21.97
CA ARG A 31 17.99 46.28 -20.49
C ARG A 31 17.30 45.08 -19.81
N SER A 32 16.66 44.18 -20.55
CA SER A 32 15.98 43.00 -19.97
C SER A 32 16.86 41.74 -19.90
N SER A 33 17.97 41.69 -20.64
CA SER A 33 18.86 40.53 -20.74
C SER A 33 19.62 40.24 -19.43
N LYS A 34 20.22 41.26 -18.81
CA LYS A 34 21.10 41.06 -17.66
C LYS A 34 20.42 40.64 -16.35
N ALA A 35 19.17 41.03 -16.13
CA ALA A 35 18.45 40.68 -14.90
C ALA A 35 18.10 39.18 -14.85
N PHE A 36 17.67 38.61 -15.98
CA PHE A 36 17.30 37.19 -16.08
C PHE A 36 18.48 36.23 -15.79
N ASP A 37 19.70 36.62 -16.16
CA ASP A 37 20.90 35.81 -15.88
C ASP A 37 21.28 35.83 -14.39
N GLU A 38 21.07 36.95 -13.69
CA GLU A 38 21.37 37.10 -12.25
C GLU A 38 20.38 36.30 -11.39
N ASP A 39 19.08 36.39 -11.66
CA ASP A 39 18.05 35.60 -10.94
C ASP A 39 18.25 34.09 -11.14
N THR A 40 18.59 33.66 -12.36
CA THR A 40 18.85 32.24 -12.67
C THR A 40 20.06 31.70 -11.90
N ALA A 41 21.11 32.51 -11.71
CA ALA A 41 22.28 32.11 -10.93
C ALA A 41 21.98 31.91 -9.44
N ILE A 42 21.04 32.68 -8.87
CA ILE A 42 20.61 32.54 -7.46
C ILE A 42 19.98 31.16 -7.23
N PHE A 43 19.04 30.74 -8.08
CA PHE A 43 18.37 29.43 -7.94
C PHE A 43 19.34 28.24 -8.10
N ILE A 44 20.34 28.36 -8.99
CA ILE A 44 21.40 27.34 -9.13
C ILE A 44 22.23 27.25 -7.85
N ASN A 45 22.63 28.37 -7.24
CA ASN A 45 23.38 28.37 -5.98
C ASN A 45 22.55 27.76 -4.83
N MET A 46 21.28 28.16 -4.68
CA MET A 46 20.37 27.60 -3.66
C MET A 46 20.15 26.09 -3.84
N SER A 47 20.08 25.60 -5.08
CA SER A 47 20.04 24.17 -5.37
C SER A 47 21.33 23.45 -4.92
N GLN A 48 22.50 24.08 -5.09
CA GLN A 48 23.77 23.52 -4.65
C GLN A 48 23.92 23.51 -3.12
N GLU A 49 23.40 24.53 -2.43
CA GLU A 49 23.31 24.55 -0.96
C GLU A 49 22.40 23.42 -0.44
N LEU A 50 21.18 23.28 -0.98
CA LEU A 50 20.25 22.20 -0.63
C LEU A 50 20.80 20.79 -0.97
N LYS A 51 21.55 20.65 -2.07
CA LYS A 51 22.30 19.44 -2.41
C LYS A 51 23.37 19.11 -1.35
N GLU A 52 24.07 20.12 -0.82
CA GLU A 52 25.02 19.92 0.27
C GLU A 52 24.36 19.61 1.62
N GLU A 53 23.19 20.20 1.91
CA GLU A 53 22.38 19.81 3.07
C GLU A 53 21.92 18.36 2.98
N GLY A 54 21.39 17.94 1.82
CA GLY A 54 21.05 16.54 1.58
C GLY A 54 22.25 15.60 1.72
N ASN A 55 23.44 16.00 1.26
CA ASN A 55 24.67 15.24 1.47
C ASN A 55 25.03 15.11 2.96
N LYS A 56 24.83 16.17 3.77
CA LYS A 56 25.08 16.17 5.22
C LYS A 56 24.08 15.26 5.97
N LEU A 57 22.80 15.29 5.60
CA LEU A 57 21.78 14.39 6.17
C LEU A 57 22.03 12.92 5.78
N PHE A 58 22.41 12.67 4.52
CA PHE A 58 22.77 11.33 4.05
C PHE A 58 23.98 10.75 4.82
N GLN A 59 24.98 11.58 5.14
CA GLN A 59 26.11 11.18 6.00
C GLN A 59 25.69 10.87 7.44
N LYS A 60 24.66 11.56 7.98
CA LYS A 60 24.05 11.27 9.28
C LYS A 60 23.13 10.03 9.27
N ARG A 61 22.98 9.33 8.14
CA ARG A 61 21.99 8.25 7.89
C ARG A 61 20.52 8.69 7.95
N ASP A 62 20.25 9.99 7.97
CA ASP A 62 18.92 10.51 7.69
C ASP A 62 18.68 10.46 6.18
N HIS A 63 18.14 9.34 5.71
CA HIS A 63 17.90 9.10 4.30
C HIS A 63 16.63 9.80 3.80
N GLU A 64 15.65 10.05 4.67
CA GLU A 64 14.36 10.66 4.35
C GLU A 64 14.48 12.18 4.25
N GLY A 65 15.07 12.83 5.26
CA GLY A 65 15.39 14.26 5.18
C GLY A 65 16.41 14.57 4.09
N ALA A 66 17.37 13.67 3.80
CA ALA A 66 18.24 13.79 2.64
C ALA A 66 17.45 13.82 1.32
N MET A 67 16.49 12.91 1.12
CA MET A 67 15.63 12.92 -0.07
C MET A 67 14.81 14.22 -0.16
N LEU A 68 14.22 14.70 0.94
CA LEU A 68 13.48 15.96 0.97
C LEU A 68 14.34 17.16 0.56
N LYS A 69 15.62 17.21 0.97
CA LYS A 69 16.57 18.25 0.55
C LYS A 69 16.98 18.11 -0.92
N TYR A 70 17.18 16.89 -1.43
CA TYR A 70 17.47 16.67 -2.85
C TYR A 70 16.28 17.01 -3.76
N GLU A 71 15.05 16.71 -3.34
CA GLU A 71 13.83 17.08 -4.06
C GLU A 71 13.64 18.60 -4.11
N LYS A 72 13.82 19.28 -2.96
CA LYS A 72 13.83 20.75 -2.90
C LYS A 72 14.92 21.36 -3.79
N ALA A 73 16.11 20.76 -3.84
CA ALA A 73 17.18 21.17 -4.77
C ALA A 73 16.80 20.95 -6.25
N LEU A 74 16.08 19.87 -6.57
CA LEU A 74 15.66 19.50 -7.92
C LEU A 74 14.62 20.48 -8.47
N ASN A 75 13.67 20.91 -7.64
CA ASN A 75 12.62 21.87 -7.99
C ASN A 75 13.15 23.29 -8.28
N LEU A 76 14.39 23.62 -7.92
CA LEU A 76 15.06 24.88 -8.26
C LEU A 76 15.85 24.82 -9.58
N LEU A 77 15.95 23.66 -10.25
CA LEU A 77 16.77 23.48 -11.45
C LEU A 77 15.94 23.29 -12.73
N PRO A 78 16.36 23.86 -13.87
CA PRO A 78 15.89 23.43 -15.17
C PRO A 78 16.16 21.93 -15.37
N LYS A 79 15.19 21.18 -15.93
CA LYS A 79 15.26 19.71 -16.09
C LYS A 79 16.46 19.21 -16.91
N SER A 80 17.12 20.08 -17.68
CA SER A 80 18.33 19.79 -18.45
C SER A 80 19.65 20.17 -17.75
N HIS A 81 19.61 20.59 -16.47
CA HIS A 81 20.80 21.02 -15.73
C HIS A 81 21.61 19.81 -15.21
N ILE A 82 22.94 19.91 -15.23
CA ILE A 82 23.84 18.77 -14.95
C ILE A 82 23.66 18.24 -13.51
N ASP A 83 23.39 19.12 -12.54
CA ASP A 83 23.13 18.72 -11.15
C ASP A 83 21.87 17.86 -10.97
N VAL A 84 20.90 17.88 -11.91
CA VAL A 84 19.71 17.01 -11.85
C VAL A 84 20.11 15.53 -11.88
N ALA A 85 21.10 15.16 -12.70
CA ALA A 85 21.64 13.80 -12.74
C ALA A 85 22.38 13.43 -11.44
N HIS A 86 22.99 14.41 -10.77
CA HIS A 86 23.66 14.21 -9.48
C HIS A 86 22.64 14.03 -8.34
N LEU A 87 21.57 14.84 -8.31
CA LEU A 87 20.49 14.76 -7.32
C LEU A 87 19.76 13.42 -7.38
N HIS A 88 19.28 12.97 -8.54
CA HIS A 88 18.66 11.65 -8.69
C HIS A 88 19.62 10.51 -8.28
N THR A 89 20.92 10.63 -8.59
CA THR A 89 21.92 9.62 -8.18
C THR A 89 22.16 9.60 -6.66
N ASN A 90 21.96 10.72 -5.99
CA ASN A 90 21.97 10.81 -4.54
C ASN A 90 20.67 10.29 -3.91
N MET A 91 19.50 10.57 -4.49
CA MET A 91 18.21 9.99 -4.06
C MET A 91 18.19 8.46 -4.22
N ALA A 92 18.73 7.95 -5.34
CA ALA A 92 18.98 6.51 -5.51
C ALA A 92 19.86 5.93 -4.39
N SER A 93 20.81 6.72 -3.87
CA SER A 93 21.67 6.31 -2.76
C SER A 93 20.90 6.19 -1.44
N CYS A 94 19.89 7.03 -1.20
CA CYS A 94 18.99 6.93 -0.06
C CYS A 94 18.19 5.64 -0.11
N TYR A 95 17.46 5.39 -1.22
CA TYR A 95 16.70 4.15 -1.41
C TYR A 95 17.57 2.88 -1.31
N MET A 96 18.84 2.91 -1.77
CA MET A 96 19.78 1.80 -1.61
C MET A 96 20.14 1.49 -0.14
N GLN A 97 20.07 2.46 0.77
CA GLN A 97 20.32 2.25 2.21
C GLN A 97 19.05 1.84 2.98
N MET A 98 17.86 2.20 2.48
CA MET A 98 16.56 1.82 3.09
C MET A 98 16.22 0.33 2.92
N GLY A 99 16.96 -0.40 2.08
CA GLY A 99 16.90 -1.86 1.99
C GLY A 99 16.26 -2.41 0.71
N LEU A 100 16.28 -3.74 0.55
CA LEU A 100 15.96 -4.43 -0.72
C LEU A 100 14.58 -4.11 -1.30
N GLY A 101 13.58 -3.80 -0.46
CA GLY A 101 12.24 -3.41 -0.90
C GLY A 101 12.21 -2.10 -1.71
N GLU A 102 13.17 -1.20 -1.46
CA GLU A 102 13.27 0.12 -2.09
C GLU A 102 14.18 0.13 -3.33
N TYR A 103 14.82 -1.00 -3.66
CA TYR A 103 15.71 -1.10 -4.81
C TYR A 103 15.01 -0.83 -6.16
N PRO A 104 13.71 -1.15 -6.36
CA PRO A 104 12.96 -0.67 -7.53
C PRO A 104 12.90 0.87 -7.65
N ARG A 105 12.76 1.60 -6.53
CA ARG A 105 12.80 3.08 -6.52
C ARG A 105 14.23 3.57 -6.79
N ALA A 106 15.25 2.95 -6.20
CA ALA A 106 16.65 3.26 -6.53
C ALA A 106 16.99 3.07 -8.02
N ILE A 107 16.41 2.05 -8.66
CA ILE A 107 16.55 1.79 -10.10
C ILE A 107 15.85 2.87 -10.94
N ASN A 108 14.67 3.34 -10.53
CA ASN A 108 13.96 4.45 -11.17
C ASN A 108 14.80 5.73 -11.13
N GLU A 109 15.30 6.11 -9.96
CA GLU A 109 16.14 7.32 -9.79
C GLU A 109 17.43 7.23 -10.59
N CYS A 110 18.10 6.07 -10.63
CA CYS A 110 19.22 5.86 -11.54
C CYS A 110 18.82 5.93 -13.02
N GLY A 111 17.57 5.59 -13.36
CA GLY A 111 16.97 5.79 -14.67
C GLY A 111 16.88 7.27 -15.05
N LEU A 112 16.22 8.08 -14.21
CA LEU A 112 16.05 9.53 -14.41
C LEU A 112 17.41 10.25 -14.51
N ALA A 113 18.38 9.88 -13.68
CA ALA A 113 19.76 10.39 -13.77
C ALA A 113 20.42 10.10 -15.14
N LEU A 114 20.08 8.97 -15.77
CA LEU A 114 20.60 8.54 -17.07
C LEU A 114 19.77 9.05 -18.26
N GLU A 115 18.54 9.52 -18.06
CA GLU A 115 17.82 10.29 -19.10
C GLU A 115 18.43 11.68 -19.27
N VAL A 116 18.88 12.32 -18.17
CA VAL A 116 19.63 13.60 -18.22
C VAL A 116 21.09 13.41 -18.64
N SER A 117 21.76 12.35 -18.19
CA SER A 117 23.17 12.08 -18.53
C SER A 117 23.43 10.61 -18.88
N PRO A 118 23.19 10.18 -20.14
CA PRO A 118 23.24 8.76 -20.56
C PRO A 118 24.59 8.03 -20.44
N ARG A 119 25.65 8.70 -19.96
CA ARG A 119 26.98 8.13 -19.71
C ARG A 119 27.43 8.29 -18.25
N TYR A 120 26.52 8.58 -17.32
CA TYR A 120 26.91 8.85 -15.94
C TYR A 120 27.26 7.57 -15.18
N SER A 121 28.55 7.25 -15.12
CA SER A 121 29.10 6.00 -14.55
C SER A 121 28.62 5.71 -13.12
N LYS A 122 28.43 6.73 -12.27
CA LYS A 122 27.93 6.55 -10.90
C LYS A 122 26.48 6.04 -10.85
N ALA A 123 25.61 6.49 -11.76
CA ALA A 123 24.23 6.01 -11.86
C ALA A 123 24.17 4.59 -12.42
N LEU A 124 24.97 4.28 -13.45
CA LEU A 124 25.10 2.92 -13.99
C LEU A 124 25.58 1.92 -12.92
N LEU A 125 26.62 2.26 -12.15
CA LEU A 125 27.14 1.38 -11.09
C LEU A 125 26.13 1.16 -9.95
N LYS A 126 25.38 2.18 -9.56
CA LYS A 126 24.32 2.04 -8.54
C LYS A 126 23.18 1.17 -9.04
N ARG A 127 22.71 1.39 -10.27
CA ARG A 127 21.67 0.56 -10.89
C ARG A 127 22.12 -0.88 -11.08
N ALA A 128 23.38 -1.12 -11.45
CA ALA A 128 23.96 -2.44 -11.55
C ALA A 128 23.95 -3.18 -10.19
N LYS A 129 24.37 -2.54 -9.09
CA LYS A 129 24.28 -3.14 -7.74
C LYS A 129 22.83 -3.42 -7.31
N CYS A 130 21.88 -2.57 -7.69
CA CYS A 130 20.46 -2.83 -7.43
C CYS A 130 19.95 -4.05 -8.22
N TYR A 131 20.33 -4.17 -9.50
CA TYR A 131 19.99 -5.33 -10.33
C TYR A 131 20.65 -6.62 -9.85
N GLU A 132 21.92 -6.57 -9.43
CA GLU A 132 22.65 -7.70 -8.84
C GLU A 132 21.93 -8.25 -7.59
N ALA A 133 21.58 -7.37 -6.65
CA ALA A 133 20.86 -7.74 -5.44
C ALA A 133 19.43 -8.25 -5.71
N LEU A 134 18.76 -7.74 -6.75
CA LEU A 134 17.47 -8.26 -7.23
C LEU A 134 17.62 -9.47 -8.18
N ASN A 135 18.81 -10.09 -8.27
CA ASN A 135 19.12 -11.25 -9.10
C ASN A 135 18.86 -11.07 -10.62
N ARG A 136 18.85 -9.82 -11.11
CA ARG A 136 18.78 -9.45 -12.54
C ARG A 136 20.18 -9.30 -13.13
N LEU A 137 20.92 -10.41 -13.06
CA LEU A 137 22.36 -10.47 -13.34
C LEU A 137 22.72 -10.06 -14.78
N ASP A 138 21.79 -10.22 -15.72
CA ASP A 138 21.87 -9.81 -17.13
C ASP A 138 21.93 -8.27 -17.29
N LEU A 139 21.05 -7.55 -16.59
CA LEU A 139 21.03 -6.08 -16.61
C LEU A 139 22.20 -5.48 -15.83
N ALA A 140 22.56 -6.10 -14.70
CA ALA A 140 23.75 -5.72 -13.95
C ALA A 140 25.02 -5.83 -14.82
N LEU A 141 25.20 -6.95 -15.52
CA LEU A 141 26.32 -7.16 -16.45
C LEU A 141 26.33 -6.14 -17.60
N ARG A 142 25.15 -5.78 -18.12
CA ARG A 142 25.01 -4.77 -19.20
C ARG A 142 25.43 -3.37 -18.73
N ASP A 143 25.00 -2.93 -17.55
CA ASP A 143 25.38 -1.62 -17.01
C ASP A 143 26.88 -1.58 -16.64
N VAL A 144 27.42 -2.65 -16.05
CA VAL A 144 28.85 -2.80 -15.75
C VAL A 144 29.71 -2.77 -17.02
N ASN A 145 29.36 -3.53 -18.05
CA ASN A 145 30.08 -3.51 -19.33
C ASN A 145 29.97 -2.15 -20.03
N THR A 146 28.85 -1.42 -19.83
CA THR A 146 28.72 -0.05 -20.33
C THR A 146 29.71 0.88 -19.61
N VAL A 147 29.86 0.77 -18.29
CA VAL A 147 30.86 1.53 -17.53
C VAL A 147 32.28 1.16 -17.96
N LEU A 148 32.62 -0.12 -18.06
CA LEU A 148 33.95 -0.57 -18.51
C LEU A 148 34.28 -0.15 -19.95
N SER A 149 33.28 0.07 -20.81
CA SER A 149 33.49 0.62 -22.15
C SER A 149 33.80 2.13 -22.18
N ILE A 150 33.61 2.83 -21.06
CA ILE A 150 33.87 4.28 -20.87
C ILE A 150 35.11 4.47 -19.96
N GLU A 151 35.21 3.67 -18.90
CA GLU A 151 36.25 3.68 -17.87
C GLU A 151 36.81 2.24 -17.65
N PRO A 152 37.71 1.74 -18.53
CA PRO A 152 38.17 0.34 -18.47
C PRO A 152 38.85 -0.09 -17.16
N ASN A 153 39.36 0.87 -16.39
CA ASN A 153 40.06 0.65 -15.13
C ASN A 153 39.20 1.01 -13.89
N ASN A 154 37.88 1.13 -14.02
CA ASN A 154 37.01 1.42 -12.89
C ASN A 154 36.92 0.23 -11.93
N LEU A 155 37.59 0.33 -10.77
CA LEU A 155 37.68 -0.74 -9.78
C LEU A 155 36.30 -1.26 -9.33
N ILE A 156 35.34 -0.36 -9.10
CA ILE A 156 33.99 -0.74 -8.66
C ILE A 156 33.25 -1.52 -9.77
N ALA A 157 33.48 -1.19 -11.04
CA ALA A 157 32.94 -1.93 -12.17
C ALA A 157 33.56 -3.34 -12.28
N LEU A 158 34.86 -3.47 -12.02
CA LEU A 158 35.57 -4.76 -12.01
C LEU A 158 35.15 -5.64 -10.82
N GLU A 159 34.96 -5.07 -9.63
CA GLU A 159 34.44 -5.75 -8.44
C GLU A 159 33.05 -6.35 -8.70
N ILE A 160 32.11 -5.56 -9.25
CA ILE A 160 30.77 -6.05 -9.60
C ILE A 160 30.86 -7.11 -10.72
N LEU A 161 31.75 -6.92 -11.71
CA LEU A 161 31.95 -7.93 -12.77
C LEU A 161 32.42 -9.28 -12.21
N GLU A 162 33.31 -9.27 -11.21
CA GLU A 162 33.79 -10.49 -10.55
C GLU A 162 32.71 -11.13 -9.66
N GLY A 163 31.95 -10.33 -8.90
CA GLY A 163 30.77 -10.77 -8.14
C GLY A 163 29.74 -11.45 -9.03
N LEU A 164 29.31 -10.78 -10.10
CA LEU A 164 28.38 -11.32 -11.10
C LEU A 164 28.91 -12.62 -11.74
N ARG A 165 30.19 -12.67 -12.13
CA ARG A 165 30.83 -13.89 -12.69
C ARG A 165 30.76 -15.05 -11.71
N LYS A 166 31.05 -14.82 -10.43
CA LYS A 166 30.93 -15.84 -9.38
C LYS A 166 29.48 -16.33 -9.23
N THR A 167 28.53 -15.41 -9.06
CA THR A 167 27.10 -15.77 -8.88
C THR A 167 26.48 -16.43 -10.12
N MET A 168 26.93 -16.09 -11.33
CA MET A 168 26.53 -16.79 -12.56
C MET A 168 27.11 -18.21 -12.62
N SER A 169 28.39 -18.39 -12.25
CA SER A 169 29.06 -19.69 -12.19
C SER A 169 28.39 -20.63 -11.17
N GLU A 170 28.10 -20.12 -9.97
CA GLU A 170 27.37 -20.85 -8.91
C GLU A 170 25.95 -21.28 -9.35
N LYS A 171 25.36 -20.58 -10.32
CA LYS A 171 24.04 -20.90 -10.91
C LYS A 171 24.12 -21.66 -12.23
N GLY A 172 25.33 -22.12 -12.63
CA GLY A 172 25.55 -22.90 -13.85
C GLY A 172 25.38 -22.13 -15.16
N ILE A 173 25.39 -20.79 -15.12
CA ILE A 173 25.18 -19.92 -16.28
C ILE A 173 26.52 -19.71 -17.00
N VAL A 174 26.74 -20.44 -18.09
CA VAL A 174 27.91 -20.27 -18.96
C VAL A 174 27.65 -19.16 -19.98
N ILE A 175 28.54 -18.17 -20.03
CA ILE A 175 28.55 -17.10 -21.04
C ILE A 175 29.80 -17.27 -21.92
N ASP A 176 29.63 -17.28 -23.24
CA ASP A 176 30.74 -17.23 -24.20
C ASP A 176 31.19 -15.77 -24.36
N GLU A 177 32.46 -15.48 -24.06
CA GLU A 177 33.01 -14.11 -23.98
C GLU A 177 33.12 -13.38 -25.35
N LYS A 178 32.55 -13.92 -26.44
CA LYS A 178 32.74 -13.42 -27.82
C LYS A 178 31.57 -12.64 -28.44
N GLU A 179 30.35 -12.70 -27.91
CA GLU A 179 29.18 -12.07 -28.56
C GLU A 179 28.77 -10.68 -28.02
N ILE A 180 29.70 -9.91 -27.45
CA ILE A 180 29.46 -8.49 -27.08
C ILE A 180 30.52 -7.57 -27.74
N GLY A 181 30.44 -7.45 -29.07
CA GLY A 181 31.29 -6.55 -29.87
C GLY A 181 30.53 -5.96 -31.07
N VAL A 182 30.51 -4.63 -31.18
CA VAL A 182 29.74 -3.87 -32.20
C VAL A 182 30.63 -3.59 -33.42
N ALA A 183 30.22 -3.73 -34.69
CA ALA A 183 29.11 -4.45 -35.34
C ALA A 183 29.31 -4.45 -36.88
N ALA A 184 28.74 -5.41 -37.63
CA ALA A 184 28.46 -5.28 -39.09
C ALA A 184 27.50 -6.35 -39.66
N ASN A 185 26.61 -5.93 -40.58
CA ASN A 185 25.95 -6.66 -41.68
C ASN A 185 25.69 -8.19 -41.63
N VAL A 186 24.44 -8.55 -41.31
CA VAL A 186 23.45 -9.37 -42.08
C VAL A 186 24.03 -10.20 -43.27
N VAL A 187 23.81 -11.52 -43.43
CA VAL A 187 22.52 -12.24 -43.57
C VAL A 187 22.50 -13.67 -42.95
N GLN A 188 21.37 -13.95 -42.26
CA GLN A 188 20.57 -15.18 -42.03
C GLN A 188 20.79 -16.46 -42.91
N PRO A 189 20.27 -17.69 -42.53
CA PRO A 189 18.86 -17.89 -42.11
C PRO A 189 18.44 -19.01 -41.12
N SER A 190 17.14 -18.96 -40.78
CA SER A 190 16.22 -20.08 -40.44
C SER A 190 16.32 -20.83 -39.10
N SER A 191 15.56 -20.31 -38.12
CA SER A 191 14.47 -21.00 -37.42
C SER A 191 14.56 -22.51 -37.08
N SER A 192 14.70 -22.78 -35.77
CA SER A 192 14.06 -23.89 -35.03
C SER A 192 14.41 -25.36 -35.37
N ARG A 193 14.90 -26.10 -34.36
CA ARG A 193 14.06 -26.97 -33.50
C ARG A 193 14.90 -27.79 -32.51
N LEU A 194 14.33 -28.01 -31.32
CA LEU A 194 14.73 -29.05 -30.37
C LEU A 194 14.97 -30.40 -31.07
N ARG A 195 16.03 -31.12 -30.69
CA ARG A 195 16.17 -32.56 -31.01
C ARG A 195 16.62 -33.37 -29.80
N LYS A 196 15.99 -34.54 -29.66
CA LYS A 196 16.28 -35.56 -28.65
C LYS A 196 17.66 -36.18 -28.89
N VAL A 197 18.27 -36.66 -27.81
CA VAL A 197 19.40 -37.59 -27.84
C VAL A 197 19.02 -38.85 -28.63
N VAL A 198 19.90 -39.27 -29.53
CA VAL A 198 19.88 -40.58 -30.23
C VAL A 198 21.32 -41.03 -30.40
N ASN A 199 21.64 -42.29 -30.12
CA ASN A 199 23.00 -42.81 -30.31
C ASN A 199 23.06 -43.93 -31.39
N GLU A 200 23.71 -43.57 -32.51
CA GLU A 200 24.49 -44.39 -33.45
C GLU A 200 23.95 -45.62 -34.25
N LYS A 201 24.25 -45.55 -35.56
CA LYS A 201 24.82 -46.58 -36.48
C LYS A 201 23.98 -47.72 -37.08
N MET A 202 23.41 -47.40 -38.25
CA MET A 202 23.72 -48.02 -39.56
C MET A 202 23.83 -49.56 -39.73
N LYS A 203 22.88 -50.17 -40.48
CA LYS A 203 23.06 -50.66 -41.88
C LYS A 203 21.80 -51.35 -42.45
N LYS A 204 21.60 -51.27 -43.78
CA LYS A 204 20.62 -52.08 -44.56
C LYS A 204 21.27 -53.34 -45.15
N LYS A 205 20.56 -54.48 -45.16
CA LYS A 205 20.66 -55.49 -46.26
C LYS A 205 19.50 -56.52 -46.26
N LYS A 206 18.79 -56.59 -47.41
CA LYS A 206 18.03 -57.70 -48.02
C LYS A 206 17.04 -58.56 -47.18
N GLY A 207 15.85 -58.77 -47.74
CA GLY A 207 14.93 -59.88 -47.39
C GLY A 207 13.49 -59.44 -47.05
N LYS A 208 12.40 -60.14 -47.38
CA LYS A 208 11.86 -60.72 -48.65
C LYS A 208 10.54 -61.45 -48.32
N LYS A 209 9.39 -60.80 -48.54
CA LYS A 209 8.07 -61.41 -48.91
C LYS A 209 7.29 -62.19 -47.82
N VAL A 210 6.03 -62.52 -48.15
CA VAL A 210 5.03 -63.40 -47.45
C VAL A 210 4.24 -62.65 -46.33
N VAL A 211 2.93 -62.28 -46.47
CA VAL A 211 1.64 -63.06 -46.57
C VAL A 211 1.06 -63.38 -45.17
N ASP A 212 -0.23 -63.23 -44.82
CA ASP A 212 -1.49 -62.96 -45.57
C ASP A 212 -2.61 -62.35 -44.68
N LYS A 213 -3.73 -61.84 -45.29
CA LYS A 213 -5.19 -61.81 -44.86
C LYS A 213 -5.61 -61.43 -43.40
N ALA A 214 -6.83 -61.00 -43.06
CA ALA A 214 -8.11 -60.65 -43.73
C ALA A 214 -8.90 -59.68 -42.77
N ALA A 215 -9.71 -58.69 -43.22
CA ALA A 215 -11.16 -58.73 -43.56
C ALA A 215 -12.10 -59.28 -42.44
N VAL A 216 -13.31 -58.78 -42.13
CA VAL A 216 -14.21 -57.70 -42.67
C VAL A 216 -15.28 -57.39 -41.56
N VAL A 217 -15.56 -56.14 -41.08
CA VAL A 217 -16.44 -55.04 -41.59
C VAL A 217 -17.97 -55.16 -41.30
N LYS A 218 -18.63 -54.04 -40.89
CA LYS A 218 -20.11 -53.72 -40.88
C LYS A 218 -20.96 -54.29 -39.67
N VAL A 219 -22.13 -53.76 -39.21
CA VAL A 219 -23.07 -52.65 -39.62
C VAL A 219 -24.11 -52.20 -38.52
N VAL A 220 -24.55 -50.91 -38.48
CA VAL A 220 -25.91 -50.31 -38.06
C VAL A 220 -26.45 -50.53 -36.61
N VAL A 221 -26.86 -49.53 -35.77
CA VAL A 221 -27.96 -48.49 -35.76
C VAL A 221 -29.35 -49.07 -35.34
N GLU A 222 -30.12 -48.58 -34.33
CA GLU A 222 -30.96 -47.34 -34.29
C GLU A 222 -30.98 -46.52 -32.95
N ASP A 223 -32.13 -46.25 -32.28
CA ASP A 223 -32.44 -44.98 -31.54
C ASP A 223 -33.56 -45.04 -30.43
N LYS A 224 -33.85 -43.90 -29.74
CA LYS A 224 -35.03 -43.48 -28.90
C LYS A 224 -35.02 -43.81 -27.38
N GLY A 225 -35.57 -42.99 -26.45
CA GLY A 225 -36.03 -41.58 -26.49
C GLY A 225 -37.06 -41.17 -25.39
N GLY A 226 -36.83 -40.07 -24.62
CA GLY A 226 -37.77 -39.42 -23.65
C GLY A 226 -37.94 -40.09 -22.27
N ALA A 227 -38.68 -39.60 -21.24
CA ALA A 227 -39.25 -38.27 -20.85
C ALA A 227 -40.00 -38.41 -19.45
N VAL A 228 -40.44 -37.45 -18.59
CA VAL A 228 -40.16 -36.02 -18.20
C VAL A 228 -41.06 -35.61 -16.98
N LYS A 229 -40.72 -34.54 -16.20
CA LYS A 229 -41.55 -33.64 -15.31
C LYS A 229 -41.76 -33.82 -13.76
N ASP A 230 -41.42 -32.73 -13.06
CA ASP A 230 -41.99 -31.95 -11.90
C ASP A 230 -42.97 -32.55 -10.85
N LYS A 231 -42.71 -32.27 -9.53
CA LYS A 231 -43.41 -31.21 -8.72
C LYS A 231 -43.04 -31.19 -7.21
N GLU A 232 -43.17 -30.01 -6.59
CA GLU A 232 -43.20 -29.77 -5.11
C GLU A 232 -44.61 -29.91 -4.51
N VAL A 233 -44.78 -29.78 -3.16
CA VAL A 233 -45.73 -28.85 -2.44
C VAL A 233 -46.01 -29.20 -0.94
N ILE A 234 -45.55 -28.33 -0.02
CA ILE A 234 -46.23 -27.72 1.18
C ILE A 234 -46.67 -28.56 2.44
N ALA A 235 -46.73 -27.85 3.59
CA ALA A 235 -47.41 -28.08 4.91
C ALA A 235 -46.57 -28.73 6.04
N ARG A 236 -46.34 -28.13 7.24
CA ARG A 236 -47.21 -27.53 8.32
C ARG A 236 -47.78 -28.60 9.29
N THR A 237 -47.90 -28.45 10.63
CA THR A 237 -47.71 -27.34 11.62
C THR A 237 -47.75 -27.88 13.08
N VAL A 238 -47.46 -27.04 14.11
CA VAL A 238 -48.09 -27.03 15.48
C VAL A 238 -47.70 -28.17 16.46
N VAL A 239 -47.52 -27.99 17.79
CA VAL A 239 -47.34 -26.82 18.70
C VAL A 239 -46.84 -27.28 20.11
N GLU A 240 -46.33 -26.37 20.96
CA GLU A 240 -46.03 -26.54 22.41
C GLU A 240 -45.04 -27.66 22.86
N GLY A 241 -44.43 -27.63 24.05
CA GLY A 241 -44.35 -26.59 25.08
C GLY A 241 -43.62 -27.06 26.36
N ALA A 242 -42.87 -26.16 27.02
CA ALA A 242 -42.33 -26.24 28.40
C ALA A 242 -41.34 -27.36 28.85
N GLU A 243 -40.15 -26.88 29.27
CA GLU A 243 -39.35 -27.28 30.45
C GLU A 243 -38.55 -28.61 30.60
N VAL A 244 -37.22 -28.45 30.39
CA VAL A 244 -36.14 -28.66 31.40
C VAL A 244 -35.66 -30.09 31.81
N ALA A 245 -34.36 -30.29 31.56
CA ALA A 245 -33.35 -31.08 32.32
C ALA A 245 -32.98 -32.56 31.99
N LYS A 246 -31.69 -32.69 31.61
CA LYS A 246 -30.68 -33.71 32.00
C LYS A 246 -30.43 -34.97 31.12
N LYS A 247 -29.48 -34.72 30.19
CA LYS A 247 -28.27 -35.52 29.86
C LYS A 247 -28.37 -36.80 29.00
N LYS A 248 -27.28 -36.98 28.22
CA LYS A 248 -27.00 -38.04 27.24
C LYS A 248 -26.57 -39.36 27.91
N PRO A 249 -26.55 -40.46 27.13
CA PRO A 249 -25.33 -41.27 26.96
C PRO A 249 -24.68 -41.10 25.57
N VAL A 250 -23.42 -41.48 25.44
CA VAL A 250 -22.55 -41.22 24.28
C VAL A 250 -22.37 -42.48 23.41
N LYS A 251 -22.07 -42.29 22.12
CA LYS A 251 -21.51 -43.32 21.21
C LYS A 251 -20.10 -42.92 20.77
N GLU A 252 -19.27 -43.91 20.51
CA GLU A 252 -17.88 -43.75 20.07
C GLU A 252 -17.80 -43.33 18.58
N GLU A 253 -16.81 -42.52 18.24
CA GLU A 253 -16.48 -42.13 16.86
C GLU A 253 -15.08 -42.66 16.47
N LYS A 254 -14.88 -42.95 15.17
CA LYS A 254 -13.57 -43.34 14.64
C LYS A 254 -12.71 -42.10 14.37
N PRO A 255 -11.41 -42.09 14.71
CA PRO A 255 -10.56 -40.93 14.47
C PRO A 255 -10.36 -40.67 12.98
N ALA A 256 -10.53 -39.42 12.56
CA ALA A 256 -10.23 -38.98 11.20
C ALA A 256 -8.70 -38.97 10.96
N ILE A 257 -8.28 -39.30 9.74
CA ILE A 257 -6.87 -39.25 9.30
C ILE A 257 -6.71 -38.11 8.30
N LYS A 258 -5.77 -37.19 8.56
CA LYS A 258 -5.39 -36.11 7.63
C LYS A 258 -4.12 -36.50 6.86
N THR A 259 -4.02 -36.02 5.63
CA THR A 259 -2.81 -36.18 4.80
C THR A 259 -2.01 -34.87 4.83
N VAL A 260 -0.72 -34.96 5.12
CA VAL A 260 0.18 -33.81 5.32
C VAL A 260 1.41 -33.88 4.40
N LYS A 261 1.98 -32.71 4.11
CA LYS A 261 3.27 -32.55 3.41
C LYS A 261 4.35 -32.23 4.43
N LEU A 262 5.40 -33.04 4.48
CA LEU A 262 6.63 -32.79 5.22
C LEU A 262 7.62 -32.14 4.24
N VAL A 263 8.16 -30.96 4.59
CA VAL A 263 9.03 -30.15 3.72
C VAL A 263 10.39 -29.98 4.38
N PHE A 264 11.45 -30.57 3.80
CA PHE A 264 12.83 -30.44 4.27
C PHE A 264 13.69 -29.83 3.17
N GLY A 265 13.94 -28.52 3.25
CA GLY A 265 14.53 -27.76 2.14
C GLY A 265 13.65 -27.86 0.88
N GLU A 266 14.21 -28.43 -0.19
CA GLU A 266 13.49 -28.70 -1.45
C GLU A 266 12.81 -30.08 -1.50
N ASP A 267 13.09 -30.99 -0.56
CA ASP A 267 12.49 -32.33 -0.51
C ASP A 267 11.10 -32.28 0.16
N ILE A 268 10.07 -32.76 -0.55
CA ILE A 268 8.68 -32.74 -0.08
C ILE A 268 8.12 -34.17 -0.10
N ARG A 269 7.92 -34.73 1.11
CA ARG A 269 7.42 -36.09 1.31
C ARG A 269 6.02 -36.07 1.92
N TRP A 270 5.19 -37.03 1.54
CA TRP A 270 3.80 -37.10 2.03
C TRP A 270 3.65 -38.11 3.17
N ALA A 271 2.84 -37.76 4.15
CA ALA A 271 2.53 -38.59 5.31
C ALA A 271 1.04 -38.53 5.66
N GLN A 272 0.58 -39.47 6.48
CA GLN A 272 -0.78 -39.50 7.04
C GLN A 272 -0.68 -39.43 8.56
N LEU A 273 -1.48 -38.55 9.16
CA LEU A 273 -1.53 -38.29 10.60
C LEU A 273 -2.98 -38.43 11.10
N PRO A 274 -3.25 -39.28 12.11
CA PRO A 274 -4.50 -39.22 12.87
C PRO A 274 -4.76 -37.83 13.45
N ALA A 275 -6.03 -37.43 13.58
CA ALA A 275 -6.42 -36.13 14.13
C ALA A 275 -5.90 -35.88 15.55
N ASN A 276 -5.66 -36.94 16.33
CA ASN A 276 -5.11 -36.91 17.68
C ASN A 276 -3.65 -37.45 17.70
N SER A 277 -2.83 -37.10 16.71
CA SER A 277 -1.42 -37.53 16.67
C SER A 277 -0.63 -36.94 17.85
N SER A 278 0.17 -37.77 18.52
CA SER A 278 1.19 -37.29 19.45
C SER A 278 2.40 -36.76 18.69
N LEU A 279 3.13 -35.82 19.31
CA LEU A 279 4.32 -35.22 18.70
C LEU A 279 5.45 -36.26 18.52
N ARG A 280 5.49 -37.28 19.40
CA ARG A 280 6.30 -38.51 19.25
C ARG A 280 5.96 -39.27 17.95
N LEU A 281 4.68 -39.52 17.66
CA LEU A 281 4.26 -40.21 16.43
C LEU A 281 4.62 -39.39 15.17
N VAL A 282 4.47 -38.06 15.22
CA VAL A 282 4.93 -37.18 14.13
C VAL A 282 6.44 -37.32 13.93
N ARG A 283 7.23 -37.31 15.01
CA ARG A 283 8.69 -37.44 14.96
C ARG A 283 9.14 -38.80 14.43
N GLU A 284 8.50 -39.90 14.83
CA GLU A 284 8.73 -41.25 14.30
C GLU A 284 8.46 -41.31 12.78
N ILE A 285 7.35 -40.71 12.33
CA ILE A 285 7.00 -40.61 10.91
C ILE A 285 8.00 -39.73 10.13
N VAL A 286 8.51 -38.62 10.69
CA VAL A 286 9.55 -37.82 10.03
C VAL A 286 10.86 -38.61 9.93
N LYS A 287 11.27 -39.35 10.98
CA LYS A 287 12.49 -40.18 10.95
C LYS A 287 12.43 -41.31 9.92
N ASP A 288 11.27 -41.98 9.80
CA ASP A 288 11.04 -42.98 8.75
C ASP A 288 11.06 -42.35 7.34
N ARG A 289 10.43 -41.18 7.17
CA ARG A 289 10.40 -40.50 5.86
C ARG A 289 11.71 -39.83 5.47
N PHE A 290 12.56 -39.45 6.41
CA PHE A 290 13.86 -38.81 6.18
C PHE A 290 15.00 -39.52 6.94
N PRO A 291 15.36 -40.76 6.55
CA PRO A 291 16.39 -41.54 7.23
C PRO A 291 17.78 -40.90 7.03
N GLY A 292 18.28 -40.27 8.08
CA GLY A 292 19.58 -39.59 8.11
C GLY A 292 19.66 -38.43 9.10
N LEU A 293 18.53 -37.75 9.36
CA LEU A 293 18.45 -36.61 10.27
C LEU A 293 18.73 -37.03 11.73
N LYS A 294 19.65 -36.34 12.41
CA LYS A 294 20.03 -36.68 13.79
C LYS A 294 19.13 -36.06 14.85
N GLY A 295 18.90 -34.74 14.76
CA GLY A 295 17.93 -33.99 15.56
C GLY A 295 16.93 -33.29 14.65
N ILE A 296 15.68 -33.15 15.08
CA ILE A 296 14.56 -32.68 14.25
C ILE A 296 13.71 -31.65 14.99
N LEU A 297 13.58 -30.46 14.42
CA LEU A 297 12.51 -29.51 14.72
C LEU A 297 11.40 -29.63 13.68
N VAL A 298 10.15 -29.66 14.15
CA VAL A 298 8.95 -29.62 13.30
C VAL A 298 8.31 -28.24 13.45
N LYS A 299 8.03 -27.57 12.34
CA LYS A 299 7.44 -26.22 12.31
C LYS A 299 6.17 -26.19 11.45
N TYR A 300 5.28 -25.24 11.71
CA TYR A 300 4.18 -24.90 10.80
C TYR A 300 4.30 -23.44 10.36
N LYS A 301 3.51 -23.05 9.35
CA LYS A 301 3.35 -21.65 8.95
C LYS A 301 2.01 -21.17 9.46
N ASP A 302 1.99 -20.06 10.20
CA ASP A 302 0.77 -19.47 10.77
C ASP A 302 0.00 -18.60 9.74
N GLN A 303 -0.93 -17.77 10.22
CA GLN A 303 -1.79 -16.92 9.38
C GLN A 303 -1.09 -15.64 8.88
N GLU A 304 -0.06 -15.17 9.58
CA GLU A 304 0.68 -13.94 9.27
C GLU A 304 1.86 -14.27 8.33
N GLY A 305 2.48 -15.42 8.56
CA GLY A 305 3.37 -16.08 7.63
C GLY A 305 4.62 -16.70 8.25
N ASP A 306 4.75 -16.71 9.58
CA ASP A 306 6.00 -17.09 10.22
C ASP A 306 6.09 -18.59 10.54
N LEU A 307 7.34 -19.07 10.71
CA LEU A 307 7.66 -20.48 10.89
C LEU A 307 7.79 -20.82 12.37
N ILE A 308 6.65 -21.03 13.01
CA ILE A 308 6.52 -21.38 14.43
C ILE A 308 6.91 -22.85 14.65
N THR A 309 7.84 -23.09 15.59
CA THR A 309 8.23 -24.43 16.03
C THR A 309 7.12 -25.06 16.86
N ILE A 310 6.77 -26.32 16.60
CA ILE A 310 5.81 -27.09 17.38
C ILE A 310 6.56 -27.76 18.54
N THR A 311 6.19 -27.38 19.76
CA THR A 311 6.75 -27.85 21.03
C THR A 311 5.72 -28.58 21.90
N THR A 312 4.43 -28.24 21.80
CA THR A 312 3.35 -28.87 22.57
C THR A 312 2.37 -29.66 21.70
N ALA A 313 1.60 -30.55 22.35
CA ALA A 313 0.52 -31.29 21.68
C ALA A 313 -0.66 -30.38 21.28
N ASP A 314 -0.81 -29.23 21.94
CA ASP A 314 -1.87 -28.26 21.66
C ASP A 314 -1.51 -27.34 20.49
N GLU A 315 -0.23 -26.95 20.33
CA GLU A 315 0.29 -26.32 19.11
C GLU A 315 0.14 -27.25 17.89
N LEU A 316 0.43 -28.53 18.04
CA LEU A 316 0.20 -29.53 16.99
C LEU A 316 -1.29 -29.62 16.61
N ARG A 317 -2.20 -29.55 17.60
CA ARG A 317 -3.65 -29.54 17.38
C ARG A 317 -4.11 -28.25 16.69
N LEU A 318 -3.57 -27.10 17.08
CA LEU A 318 -3.80 -25.80 16.43
C LEU A 318 -3.37 -25.85 14.96
N ALA A 319 -2.13 -26.27 14.67
CA ALA A 319 -1.61 -26.43 13.31
C ALA A 319 -2.39 -27.47 12.47
N LEU A 320 -2.92 -28.53 13.10
CA LEU A 320 -3.82 -29.48 12.45
C LEU A 320 -5.24 -28.93 12.23
N SER A 321 -5.66 -27.88 12.95
CA SER A 321 -6.99 -27.27 12.87
C SER A 321 -7.08 -26.04 11.97
N SER A 322 -5.98 -25.29 11.81
CA SER A 322 -5.89 -24.04 11.04
C SER A 322 -5.93 -24.22 9.52
N GLY A 323 -5.99 -25.45 9.02
CA GLY A 323 -6.02 -25.75 7.59
C GLY A 323 -7.39 -25.51 6.95
N ASP A 324 -7.42 -24.69 5.90
CA ASP A 324 -8.54 -24.53 4.96
C ASP A 324 -9.22 -25.86 4.61
N LEU A 325 -10.55 -25.87 4.53
CA LEU A 325 -11.38 -27.03 4.19
C LEU A 325 -11.13 -27.64 2.78
N ARG A 326 -10.15 -27.11 2.02
CA ARG A 326 -9.67 -27.65 0.73
C ARG A 326 -8.14 -27.66 0.60
N GLY A 327 -7.39 -27.35 1.66
CA GLY A 327 -5.92 -27.22 1.65
C GLY A 327 -5.19 -28.43 2.26
N SER A 328 -4.03 -28.80 1.69
CA SER A 328 -3.12 -29.79 2.30
C SER A 328 -2.15 -29.12 3.26
N LEU A 329 -2.19 -29.45 4.55
CA LEU A 329 -1.27 -28.91 5.57
C LEU A 329 0.20 -29.19 5.19
N LYS A 330 1.06 -28.20 5.44
CA LYS A 330 2.52 -28.32 5.34
C LYS A 330 3.13 -28.25 6.74
N LEU A 331 4.00 -29.19 7.06
CA LEU A 331 4.92 -29.13 8.19
C LEU A 331 6.34 -28.97 7.62
N TYR A 332 7.08 -27.98 8.12
CA TYR A 332 8.44 -27.68 7.71
C TYR A 332 9.40 -28.35 8.71
N ILE A 333 10.38 -29.06 8.18
CA ILE A 333 11.34 -29.85 8.95
C ILE A 333 12.68 -29.11 8.92
N THR A 334 13.37 -29.05 10.07
CA THR A 334 14.71 -28.47 10.18
C THR A 334 15.59 -29.41 10.99
N GLU A 335 16.82 -29.63 10.53
CA GLU A 335 17.80 -30.41 11.28
C GLU A 335 18.39 -29.56 12.42
N ALA A 336 18.58 -30.17 13.59
CA ALA A 336 19.15 -29.58 14.78
C ALA A 336 20.17 -30.53 15.42
N SER A 337 21.01 -30.04 16.33
CA SER A 337 21.80 -30.95 17.19
C SER A 337 20.86 -31.66 18.19
N PRO A 338 21.24 -32.84 18.72
CA PRO A 338 20.44 -33.52 19.75
C PRO A 338 20.19 -32.64 20.99
N ASP A 339 21.14 -31.76 21.30
CA ASP A 339 21.16 -30.84 22.44
C ASP A 339 20.25 -29.61 22.23
N GLN A 340 19.65 -29.47 21.04
CA GLN A 340 18.71 -28.41 20.66
C GLN A 340 17.29 -28.93 20.38
N GLU A 341 17.02 -30.22 20.63
CA GLU A 341 15.65 -30.73 20.59
C GLU A 341 14.90 -30.36 21.88
N PRO A 342 13.72 -29.70 21.80
CA PRO A 342 12.93 -29.41 22.99
C PRO A 342 12.39 -30.69 23.62
N GLY A 343 12.40 -30.75 24.96
CA GLY A 343 11.80 -31.84 25.73
C GLY A 343 10.28 -31.82 25.60
N TYR A 344 9.74 -32.67 24.72
CA TYR A 344 8.30 -32.75 24.45
C TYR A 344 7.53 -33.35 25.64
N GLU A 345 6.41 -32.73 26.02
CA GLU A 345 5.53 -33.23 27.08
C GLU A 345 5.09 -34.68 26.83
N GLY A 346 5.20 -35.54 27.84
CA GLY A 346 4.77 -36.95 27.79
C GLY A 346 5.88 -38.01 27.88
N MET A 347 7.13 -37.64 28.19
CA MET A 347 8.15 -38.60 28.62
C MET A 347 8.08 -38.86 30.14
N SER A 348 7.10 -39.68 30.54
CA SER A 348 7.15 -40.45 31.78
C SER A 348 7.65 -41.85 31.44
N ASP A 349 8.95 -42.11 31.62
CA ASP A 349 9.59 -43.38 31.26
C ASP A 349 9.33 -44.48 32.31
N GLU A 350 8.09 -44.96 32.38
CA GLU A 350 7.70 -46.18 33.13
C GLU A 350 6.91 -47.19 32.26
N GLU A 351 7.52 -47.63 31.16
CA GLU A 351 7.25 -48.96 30.59
C GLU A 351 8.54 -49.81 30.57
N GLU A 352 9.08 -50.12 31.76
CA GLU A 352 9.63 -51.47 32.02
C GLU A 352 9.65 -51.89 33.51
N ASP A 353 8.58 -51.59 34.29
CA ASP A 353 8.44 -52.23 35.61
C ASP A 353 8.22 -53.74 35.45
N LYS A 354 9.18 -54.50 35.99
CA LYS A 354 9.08 -55.96 36.09
C LYS A 354 9.48 -56.44 37.48
N TYR A 355 8.45 -56.52 38.33
CA TYR A 355 8.37 -57.17 39.64
C TYR A 355 8.59 -56.30 40.89
N ASN A 356 7.42 -55.90 41.42
CA ASN A 356 6.94 -56.22 42.77
C ASN A 356 7.07 -55.19 43.91
N THR A 357 5.95 -54.49 44.12
CA THR A 357 5.06 -54.74 45.28
C THR A 357 5.46 -54.17 46.66
N LYS A 358 4.63 -53.20 47.10
CA LYS A 358 4.18 -52.85 48.48
C LYS A 358 4.91 -51.79 49.35
N SER A 359 4.16 -50.69 49.49
CA SER A 359 3.67 -50.10 50.75
C SER A 359 4.59 -49.31 51.70
N SER A 360 4.34 -47.99 51.72
CA SER A 360 4.11 -47.12 52.90
C SER A 360 5.20 -46.91 53.94
N GLY A 361 5.61 -45.64 54.13
CA GLY A 361 6.13 -45.17 55.42
C GLY A 361 6.98 -43.90 55.42
N ALA A 362 6.36 -42.76 55.75
CA ALA A 362 6.87 -41.68 56.62
C ALA A 362 8.24 -40.97 56.37
N ILE A 363 8.14 -39.63 56.21
CA ILE A 363 8.80 -38.58 57.03
C ILE A 363 10.30 -38.22 56.80
N GLU A 364 10.50 -36.90 56.61
CA GLU A 364 11.68 -36.03 56.81
C GLU A 364 12.96 -36.15 55.96
N ASN A 365 13.32 -34.97 55.41
CA ASN A 365 14.61 -34.25 55.45
C ASN A 365 15.94 -35.03 55.34
N GLY A 366 16.86 -34.48 54.55
CA GLY A 366 18.29 -34.74 54.73
C GLY A 366 19.07 -34.80 53.42
N GLU A 367 19.65 -33.67 53.07
CA GLU A 367 20.79 -33.43 52.17
C GLU A 367 21.66 -34.66 51.82
N THR A 368 21.97 -34.76 50.52
CA THR A 368 23.30 -35.01 49.92
C THR A 368 24.35 -35.70 50.81
N GLU A 369 24.98 -36.80 50.39
CA GLU A 369 25.89 -36.79 49.23
C GLU A 369 26.28 -38.20 48.70
N LYS A 370 27.03 -38.22 47.60
CA LYS A 370 27.91 -39.32 47.12
C LYS A 370 27.31 -40.68 46.73
N GLY A 371 27.13 -40.85 45.43
CA GLY A 371 27.03 -42.17 44.79
C GLY A 371 28.39 -42.81 44.51
N VAL A 372 28.60 -44.05 44.95
CA VAL A 372 29.55 -45.00 44.35
C VAL A 372 28.87 -46.37 44.25
N THR A 373 28.55 -46.82 43.04
CA THR A 373 28.25 -48.22 42.75
C THR A 373 29.55 -49.02 42.87
N CYS A 374 29.93 -49.33 44.11
CA CYS A 374 31.15 -50.08 44.34
C CYS A 374 30.92 -51.53 43.92
N VAL A 375 31.53 -51.87 42.78
CA VAL A 375 32.35 -53.07 42.56
C VAL A 375 32.13 -54.20 43.58
N GLU A 376 31.63 -55.34 43.08
CA GLU A 376 31.38 -56.62 43.77
C GLU A 376 31.73 -56.66 45.27
N ASP A 377 30.74 -56.91 46.14
CA ASP A 377 30.76 -56.67 47.60
C ASP A 377 32.02 -57.15 48.39
N TRP A 378 32.80 -58.10 47.86
CA TRP A 378 34.12 -58.45 48.39
C TRP A 378 35.18 -57.33 48.25
N ILE A 379 35.10 -56.50 47.20
CA ILE A 379 35.93 -55.30 46.99
C ILE A 379 35.50 -54.16 47.93
N LEU A 380 34.20 -54.02 48.24
CA LEU A 380 33.76 -53.15 49.35
C LEU A 380 34.38 -53.59 50.68
N GLN A 381 34.37 -54.89 50.98
CA GLN A 381 34.94 -55.42 52.21
C GLN A 381 36.47 -55.29 52.24
N PHE A 382 37.16 -55.51 51.10
CA PHE A 382 38.60 -55.30 50.95
C PHE A 382 38.98 -53.82 51.11
N ALA A 383 38.24 -52.91 50.49
CA ALA A 383 38.44 -51.46 50.60
C ALA A 383 38.18 -50.95 52.03
N ARG A 384 37.17 -51.47 52.73
CA ARG A 384 36.92 -51.16 54.15
C ARG A 384 38.01 -51.69 55.08
N LEU A 385 38.52 -52.91 54.85
CA LEU A 385 39.69 -53.44 55.56
C LEU A 385 40.93 -52.57 55.33
N PHE A 386 41.15 -52.10 54.11
CA PHE A 386 42.25 -51.20 53.78
C PHE A 386 42.09 -49.80 54.42
N LYS A 387 40.89 -49.19 54.33
CA LYS A 387 40.56 -47.89 54.95
C LYS A 387 40.80 -47.92 56.46
N ASN A 388 40.37 -48.98 57.15
CA ASN A 388 40.58 -49.17 58.59
C ASN A 388 42.04 -49.44 59.00
N HIS A 389 42.93 -49.81 58.07
CA HIS A 389 44.35 -50.05 58.35
C HIS A 389 45.27 -48.90 57.92
N VAL A 390 44.76 -47.94 57.11
CA VAL A 390 45.57 -46.85 56.51
C VAL A 390 45.04 -45.44 56.88
N GLY A 391 43.79 -45.30 57.33
CA GLY A 391 43.35 -44.17 58.15
C GLY A 391 43.09 -42.83 57.44
N PHE A 392 42.37 -42.84 56.31
CA PHE A 392 41.89 -41.62 55.64
C PHE A 392 40.39 -41.69 55.31
N ASP A 393 39.74 -40.54 55.23
CA ASP A 393 38.29 -40.39 55.00
C ASP A 393 37.98 -39.46 53.82
N SER A 394 36.76 -39.55 53.26
CA SER A 394 36.55 -39.29 51.83
C SER A 394 35.29 -38.55 51.39
N ASP A 395 34.46 -37.99 52.29
CA ASP A 395 33.04 -37.70 51.97
C ASP A 395 32.61 -36.21 51.85
N PRO A 396 33.32 -35.36 51.06
CA PRO A 396 32.73 -34.16 50.40
C PRO A 396 32.88 -34.12 48.86
N TYR A 397 31.85 -33.72 48.12
CA TYR A 397 31.75 -33.55 46.65
C TYR A 397 30.75 -32.41 46.37
N LEU A 398 31.29 -31.19 46.31
CA LEU A 398 30.50 -29.98 46.11
C LEU A 398 29.46 -30.15 44.98
N ASP A 399 28.20 -29.82 45.27
CA ASP A 399 27.24 -29.55 44.21
C ASP A 399 27.64 -28.24 43.52
N LEU A 400 28.37 -28.38 42.42
CA LEU A 400 28.89 -27.26 41.63
C LEU A 400 27.76 -26.50 40.90
N HIS A 401 26.56 -27.06 40.79
CA HIS A 401 25.41 -26.36 40.23
C HIS A 401 24.74 -25.48 41.28
N GLU A 402 24.42 -26.01 42.47
CA GLU A 402 23.85 -25.20 43.56
C GLU A 402 24.85 -24.12 44.01
N LEU A 403 26.12 -24.47 44.21
CA LEU A 403 27.17 -23.51 44.52
C LEU A 403 27.37 -22.48 43.39
N GLY A 404 27.30 -22.91 42.12
CA GLY A 404 27.41 -22.02 40.96
C GLY A 404 26.23 -21.05 40.85
N MET A 405 25.01 -21.53 41.03
CA MET A 405 23.79 -20.70 41.04
C MET A 405 23.77 -19.74 42.23
N LYS A 406 24.22 -20.20 43.41
CA LYS A 406 24.32 -19.36 44.61
C LYS A 406 25.37 -18.26 44.42
N LEU A 407 26.60 -18.59 44.02
CA LEU A 407 27.65 -17.60 43.74
C LEU A 407 27.28 -16.65 42.60
N HIS A 408 26.52 -17.12 41.58
CA HIS A 408 25.99 -16.24 40.54
C HIS A 408 24.94 -15.27 41.11
N SER A 409 24.01 -15.78 41.92
CA SER A 409 22.97 -14.95 42.57
C SER A 409 23.62 -13.92 43.50
N GLU A 410 24.54 -14.33 44.36
CA GLU A 410 25.24 -13.52 45.35
C GLU A 410 26.15 -12.46 44.70
N ALA A 411 26.78 -12.76 43.56
CA ALA A 411 27.52 -11.76 42.75
C ALA A 411 26.62 -10.83 41.93
N MET A 412 25.43 -11.29 41.53
CA MET A 412 24.43 -10.46 40.88
C MET A 412 23.63 -9.62 41.89
N GLU A 413 23.54 -10.02 43.16
CA GLU A 413 22.76 -9.34 44.20
C GLU A 413 23.33 -7.94 44.46
N ASP A 414 24.62 -7.83 44.80
CA ASP A 414 25.33 -6.54 44.90
C ASP A 414 25.20 -5.67 43.63
N THR A 415 25.12 -6.30 42.46
CA THR A 415 24.99 -5.60 41.16
C THR A 415 23.56 -5.09 40.94
N VAL A 416 22.54 -5.89 41.26
CA VAL A 416 21.11 -5.59 41.09
C VAL A 416 20.61 -4.62 42.16
N THR A 417 21.18 -4.66 43.37
CA THR A 417 20.89 -3.70 44.45
C THR A 417 21.68 -2.39 44.35
N SER A 418 22.52 -2.22 43.33
CA SER A 418 23.22 -0.95 43.09
C SER A 418 22.26 0.14 42.63
N ASP A 419 22.50 1.40 43.03
CA ASP A 419 21.67 2.55 42.65
C ASP A 419 21.55 2.67 41.12
N ASP A 420 22.67 2.50 40.39
CA ASP A 420 22.73 2.50 38.92
C ASP A 420 21.81 1.43 38.28
N ALA A 421 21.65 0.26 38.92
CA ALA A 421 20.76 -0.79 38.43
C ALA A 421 19.29 -0.50 38.76
N GLN A 422 18.99 0.08 39.92
CA GLN A 422 17.63 0.50 40.28
C GLN A 422 17.11 1.58 39.31
N GLU A 423 17.95 2.56 38.94
CA GLU A 423 17.60 3.57 37.92
C GLU A 423 17.29 2.95 36.55
N LEU A 424 17.98 1.87 36.16
CA LEU A 424 17.69 1.13 34.93
C LEU A 424 16.38 0.33 35.01
N PHE A 425 16.02 -0.19 36.20
CA PHE A 425 14.71 -0.84 36.41
C PHE A 425 13.56 0.19 36.38
N ASP A 426 13.73 1.37 36.97
CA ASP A 426 12.76 2.47 36.91
C ASP A 426 12.52 2.93 35.45
N ILE A 427 13.59 3.05 34.65
CA ILE A 427 13.51 3.35 33.21
C ILE A 427 12.74 2.26 32.47
N ALA A 428 13.05 0.99 32.75
CA ALA A 428 12.36 -0.14 32.13
C ALA A 428 10.87 -0.18 32.52
N GLU A 429 10.53 0.09 33.78
CA GLU A 429 9.15 0.13 34.25
C GLU A 429 8.34 1.25 33.56
N ASP A 430 8.82 2.51 33.53
CA ASP A 430 8.08 3.59 32.83
C ASP A 430 7.86 3.25 31.34
N LYS A 431 8.82 2.61 30.67
CA LYS A 431 8.67 2.15 29.28
C LYS A 431 7.67 0.99 29.13
N PHE A 432 7.69 -0.01 30.02
CA PHE A 432 6.71 -1.11 29.97
C PHE A 432 5.30 -0.66 30.36
N GLN A 433 5.16 0.27 31.31
CA GLN A 433 3.89 0.94 31.63
C GLN A 433 3.36 1.73 30.42
N GLU A 434 4.22 2.53 29.75
CA GLU A 434 3.84 3.28 28.55
C GLU A 434 3.35 2.36 27.42
N MET A 435 4.09 1.29 27.12
CA MET A 435 3.71 0.33 26.08
C MET A 435 2.41 -0.42 26.43
N SER A 436 2.20 -0.74 27.71
CA SER A 436 0.99 -1.43 28.18
C SER A 436 -0.24 -0.53 28.13
N ALA A 437 -0.11 0.75 28.53
CA ALA A 437 -1.15 1.76 28.36
C ALA A 437 -1.48 1.95 26.86
N LEU A 438 -0.48 2.16 26.01
CA LEU A 438 -0.63 2.34 24.57
C LEU A 438 -1.34 1.16 23.87
N ALA A 439 -1.14 -0.08 24.35
CA ALA A 439 -1.87 -1.25 23.85
C ALA A 439 -3.37 -1.21 24.19
N LEU A 440 -3.74 -0.86 25.44
CA LEU A 440 -5.14 -0.75 25.87
C LEU A 440 -5.84 0.44 25.20
N PHE A 441 -5.15 1.58 25.11
CA PHE A 441 -5.57 2.76 24.35
C PHE A 441 -5.94 2.42 22.89
N ASN A 442 -5.09 1.68 22.19
CA ASN A 442 -5.37 1.27 20.81
C ASN A 442 -6.53 0.27 20.72
N LEU A 443 -6.75 -0.56 21.73
CA LEU A 443 -7.96 -1.39 21.83
C LEU A 443 -9.22 -0.54 22.02
N GLY A 444 -9.14 0.59 22.74
CA GLY A 444 -10.16 1.64 22.78
C GLY A 444 -10.45 2.23 21.39
N ASN A 445 -9.40 2.60 20.64
CA ASN A 445 -9.51 3.13 19.28
C ASN A 445 -10.21 2.15 18.32
N ILE A 446 -9.97 0.84 18.47
CA ILE A 446 -10.68 -0.20 17.72
C ILE A 446 -12.19 -0.21 18.05
N HIS A 447 -12.59 0.06 19.29
CA HIS A 447 -14.00 0.13 19.69
C HIS A 447 -14.67 1.45 19.26
N MET A 448 -13.98 2.59 19.30
CA MET A 448 -14.42 3.84 18.65
C MET A 448 -14.69 3.63 17.15
N SER A 449 -13.75 2.95 16.47
CA SER A 449 -13.84 2.66 15.04
C SER A 449 -15.01 1.72 14.70
N LYS A 450 -15.35 0.78 15.60
CA LYS A 450 -16.55 -0.04 15.49
C LYS A 450 -17.82 0.79 15.66
N ALA A 451 -17.92 1.62 16.71
CA ALA A 451 -19.14 2.39 17.01
C ALA A 451 -19.61 3.26 15.83
N ARG A 452 -18.67 3.77 15.02
CA ARG A 452 -18.89 4.56 13.79
C ARG A 452 -19.42 3.75 12.57
N LYS A 453 -19.77 2.46 12.72
CA LYS A 453 -20.30 1.61 11.63
C LYS A 453 -21.61 2.18 11.05
N ARG A 454 -21.60 2.55 9.76
CA ARG A 454 -22.79 2.98 9.01
C ARG A 454 -23.84 1.86 8.90
N VAL A 455 -25.11 2.24 9.00
CA VAL A 455 -26.29 1.38 8.78
C VAL A 455 -26.88 1.72 7.42
N SER A 456 -27.28 0.71 6.66
CA SER A 456 -28.05 0.87 5.41
C SER A 456 -29.48 0.39 5.62
N PHE A 457 -30.43 1.11 5.04
CA PHE A 457 -31.85 0.77 5.04
C PHE A 457 -32.28 0.50 3.59
N PRO A 458 -33.04 -0.59 3.31
CA PRO A 458 -33.67 -0.78 2.00
C PRO A 458 -34.67 0.35 1.71
N GLU A 459 -34.79 0.76 0.44
CA GLU A 459 -35.68 1.87 0.04
C GLU A 459 -37.17 1.54 0.29
N ASP A 460 -37.57 0.28 0.14
CA ASP A 460 -38.92 -0.24 0.42
C ASP A 460 -39.19 -0.53 1.91
N ALA A 461 -38.28 -0.19 2.83
CA ALA A 461 -38.40 -0.55 4.24
C ALA A 461 -39.56 0.19 4.95
N SER A 462 -40.35 -0.54 5.74
CA SER A 462 -41.42 0.08 6.55
C SER A 462 -40.82 0.96 7.65
N ARG A 463 -41.53 2.02 8.03
CA ARG A 463 -41.09 2.94 9.09
C ARG A 463 -40.83 2.24 10.42
N ASP A 464 -41.64 1.23 10.74
CA ASP A 464 -41.49 0.44 11.98
C ASP A 464 -40.21 -0.42 11.95
N TYR A 465 -39.89 -1.03 10.79
CA TYR A 465 -38.64 -1.77 10.60
C TYR A 465 -37.42 -0.83 10.63
N ILE A 466 -37.51 0.35 10.01
CA ILE A 466 -36.45 1.37 10.10
C ILE A 466 -36.23 1.79 11.55
N ALA A 467 -37.30 2.01 12.33
CA ALA A 467 -37.19 2.37 13.74
C ALA A 467 -36.59 1.25 14.60
N GLU A 468 -36.97 -0.02 14.36
CA GLU A 468 -36.38 -1.19 15.05
C GLU A 468 -34.89 -1.34 14.73
N GLN A 469 -34.50 -1.24 13.46
CA GLN A 469 -33.10 -1.30 13.05
C GLN A 469 -32.28 -0.09 13.55
N LEU A 470 -32.85 1.11 13.54
CA LEU A 470 -32.21 2.32 14.08
C LEU A 470 -31.96 2.20 15.59
N LYS A 471 -32.92 1.67 16.35
CA LYS A 471 -32.75 1.37 17.77
C LYS A 471 -31.67 0.30 18.00
N ALA A 472 -31.72 -0.81 17.26
CA ALA A 472 -30.72 -1.86 17.38
C ALA A 472 -29.30 -1.36 17.06
N ALA A 473 -29.17 -0.43 16.12
CA ALA A 473 -27.91 0.23 15.80
C ALA A 473 -27.45 1.21 16.90
N TYR A 474 -28.36 2.00 17.47
CA TYR A 474 -28.08 2.89 18.60
C TYR A 474 -27.59 2.09 19.83
N ASP A 475 -28.33 1.04 20.22
CA ASP A 475 -27.99 0.16 21.34
C ASP A 475 -26.63 -0.53 21.11
N TRP A 476 -26.30 -0.87 19.86
CA TRP A 476 -25.01 -1.44 19.48
C TRP A 476 -23.86 -0.40 19.52
N ALA A 477 -24.05 0.79 18.94
CA ALA A 477 -23.03 1.83 18.93
C ALA A 477 -22.71 2.32 20.36
N ARG A 478 -23.73 2.54 21.19
CA ARG A 478 -23.59 2.85 22.63
C ARG A 478 -22.81 1.75 23.36
N LYS A 479 -23.04 0.47 23.02
CA LYS A 479 -22.32 -0.67 23.58
C LYS A 479 -20.86 -0.78 23.14
N GLU A 480 -20.50 -0.32 21.94
CA GLU A 480 -19.09 -0.21 21.55
C GLU A 480 -18.41 1.03 22.17
N TYR A 481 -19.12 2.17 22.30
CA TYR A 481 -18.62 3.35 23.03
C TYR A 481 -18.30 3.04 24.51
N MET A 482 -19.19 2.36 25.25
CA MET A 482 -18.91 1.93 26.64
C MET A 482 -17.72 0.96 26.77
N LYS A 483 -17.34 0.24 25.69
CA LYS A 483 -16.09 -0.55 25.69
C LYS A 483 -14.88 0.33 25.46
N ALA A 484 -14.99 1.33 24.59
CA ALA A 484 -13.92 2.31 24.40
C ALA A 484 -13.66 3.09 25.69
N GLU A 485 -14.71 3.58 26.39
CA GLU A 485 -14.63 4.22 27.71
C GLU A 485 -13.78 3.36 28.65
N LYS A 486 -14.17 2.09 28.83
CA LYS A 486 -13.44 1.16 29.70
C LYS A 486 -11.98 0.98 29.29
N TRP A 487 -11.67 0.79 28.01
CA TRP A 487 -10.27 0.56 27.59
C TRP A 487 -9.38 1.79 27.77
N TYR A 488 -9.92 3.00 27.62
CA TYR A 488 -9.21 4.23 28.00
C TYR A 488 -9.06 4.34 29.53
N GLU A 489 -10.07 3.97 30.33
CA GLU A 489 -9.93 3.89 31.79
C GLU A 489 -8.86 2.89 32.24
N GLU A 490 -8.81 1.67 31.68
CA GLU A 490 -7.76 0.69 32.03
C GLU A 490 -6.36 1.19 31.59
N SER A 491 -6.27 1.89 30.45
CA SER A 491 -5.02 2.55 30.03
C SER A 491 -4.54 3.60 31.04
N LEU A 492 -5.44 4.45 31.54
CA LEU A 492 -5.14 5.49 32.52
C LEU A 492 -4.82 4.93 33.92
N LYS A 493 -5.32 3.74 34.26
CA LYS A 493 -4.92 3.02 35.49
C LYS A 493 -3.50 2.47 35.43
N ILE A 494 -3.02 2.09 34.24
CA ILE A 494 -1.61 1.66 34.04
C ILE A 494 -0.68 2.86 34.02
N LYS A 495 -1.05 3.93 33.30
CA LYS A 495 -0.22 5.13 33.19
C LYS A 495 -1.06 6.40 33.44
N PRO A 496 -1.12 6.91 34.69
CA PRO A 496 -1.89 8.11 35.02
C PRO A 496 -1.37 9.40 34.38
N ASP A 497 -0.09 9.45 33.98
CA ASP A 497 0.56 10.58 33.28
C ASP A 497 0.39 10.53 31.74
N PHE A 498 -0.63 9.82 31.24
CA PHE A 498 -0.87 9.59 29.81
C PHE A 498 -1.98 10.51 29.25
N TYR A 499 -1.60 11.70 28.76
CA TYR A 499 -2.54 12.72 28.26
C TYR A 499 -3.40 12.24 27.08
N GLU A 500 -2.86 11.41 26.18
CA GLU A 500 -3.62 10.86 25.04
C GLU A 500 -4.86 10.09 25.50
N GLY A 501 -4.78 9.40 26.64
CA GLY A 501 -5.89 8.65 27.25
C GLY A 501 -7.04 9.54 27.69
N TYR A 502 -6.76 10.68 28.32
CA TYR A 502 -7.77 11.65 28.75
C TYR A 502 -8.43 12.36 27.55
N LEU A 503 -7.65 12.77 26.55
CA LEU A 503 -8.18 13.36 25.31
C LEU A 503 -9.11 12.37 24.56
N SER A 504 -8.75 11.09 24.54
CA SER A 504 -9.54 10.04 23.86
C SER A 504 -10.79 9.66 24.65
N LEU A 505 -10.72 9.65 25.97
CA LEU A 505 -11.88 9.52 26.86
C LEU A 505 -12.87 10.67 26.64
N GLY A 506 -12.36 11.91 26.55
CA GLY A 506 -13.17 13.09 26.22
C GLY A 506 -13.85 12.98 24.84
N GLN A 507 -13.10 12.61 23.80
CA GLN A 507 -13.64 12.42 22.45
C GLN A 507 -14.68 11.30 22.41
N GLN A 508 -14.48 10.22 23.16
CA GLN A 508 -15.42 9.10 23.27
C GLN A 508 -16.73 9.53 23.94
N GLN A 509 -16.65 10.27 25.05
CA GLN A 509 -17.80 10.76 25.80
C GLN A 509 -18.59 11.81 25.00
N PHE A 510 -17.90 12.67 24.27
CA PHE A 510 -18.48 13.62 23.31
C PHE A 510 -19.27 12.93 22.18
N GLU A 511 -18.66 11.94 21.52
CA GLU A 511 -19.33 11.16 20.45
C GLU A 511 -20.52 10.36 20.97
N GLN A 512 -20.45 9.86 22.21
CA GLN A 512 -21.57 9.22 22.89
C GLN A 512 -22.68 10.22 23.26
N ALA A 513 -22.34 11.42 23.73
CA ALA A 513 -23.30 12.49 24.00
C ALA A 513 -24.10 12.85 22.74
N LYS A 514 -23.40 13.03 21.61
CA LYS A 514 -24.02 13.26 20.30
C LYS A 514 -24.91 12.11 19.86
N LEU A 515 -24.44 10.85 19.98
CA LEU A 515 -25.26 9.67 19.65
C LEU A 515 -26.58 9.65 20.45
N CYS A 516 -26.52 9.87 21.77
CA CYS A 516 -27.70 9.93 22.64
C CYS A 516 -28.63 11.09 22.28
N TRP A 517 -28.08 12.28 21.99
CA TRP A 517 -28.84 13.46 21.62
C TRP A 517 -29.60 13.30 20.30
N TYR A 518 -28.92 12.88 19.23
CA TYR A 518 -29.56 12.69 17.92
C TYR A 518 -30.56 11.53 17.93
N TYR A 519 -30.33 10.47 18.73
CA TYR A 519 -31.31 9.41 18.91
C TYR A 519 -32.56 9.89 19.68
N ALA A 520 -32.41 10.72 20.72
CA ALA A 520 -33.54 11.29 21.46
C ALA A 520 -34.42 12.18 20.56
N ILE A 521 -33.82 13.11 19.81
CA ILE A 521 -34.52 13.97 18.83
C ILE A 521 -35.21 13.10 17.77
N GLY A 522 -34.49 12.16 17.16
CA GLY A 522 -35.00 11.34 16.07
C GLY A 522 -36.16 10.42 16.47
N SER A 523 -36.15 9.94 17.72
CA SER A 523 -37.17 9.01 18.25
C SER A 523 -38.47 9.69 18.69
N LYS A 524 -38.50 11.02 18.81
CA LYS A 524 -39.64 11.79 19.38
C LYS A 524 -40.09 11.29 20.76
N VAL A 525 -39.16 10.77 21.56
CA VAL A 525 -39.40 10.67 23.00
C VAL A 525 -39.57 12.11 23.49
N GLU A 526 -40.58 12.38 24.33
CA GLU A 526 -40.69 13.71 24.94
C GLU A 526 -39.40 14.03 25.70
N LEU A 527 -39.07 15.33 25.83
CA LEU A 527 -37.92 15.79 26.59
C LEU A 527 -38.18 15.71 28.10
N GLU A 528 -38.57 14.51 28.56
CA GLU A 528 -38.46 14.08 29.95
C GLU A 528 -37.04 14.35 30.45
N THR A 529 -36.90 14.63 31.75
CA THR A 529 -35.64 15.10 32.34
C THR A 529 -34.52 14.05 32.39
N GLY A 530 -34.79 12.80 32.00
CA GLY A 530 -33.81 11.71 31.97
C GLY A 530 -32.78 11.83 30.83
N PRO A 531 -33.18 11.66 29.54
CA PRO A 531 -32.24 11.65 28.42
C PRO A 531 -31.42 12.94 28.26
N SER A 532 -32.01 14.10 28.55
CA SER A 532 -31.30 15.38 28.55
C SER A 532 -30.24 15.47 29.66
N SER A 533 -30.52 14.93 30.85
CA SER A 533 -29.52 14.84 31.93
C SER A 533 -28.38 13.89 31.59
N GLU A 534 -28.63 12.74 30.95
CA GLU A 534 -27.55 11.83 30.52
C GLU A 534 -26.62 12.51 29.49
N VAL A 535 -27.21 13.20 28.49
CA VAL A 535 -26.44 13.94 27.47
C VAL A 535 -25.58 15.04 28.10
N LEU A 536 -26.12 15.85 29.01
CA LEU A 536 -25.37 16.91 29.69
C LEU A 536 -24.27 16.36 30.62
N GLN A 537 -24.52 15.23 31.29
CA GLN A 537 -23.49 14.54 32.09
C GLN A 537 -22.34 14.03 31.21
N LEU A 538 -22.62 13.53 30.01
CA LEU A 538 -21.59 13.11 29.05
C LEU A 538 -20.80 14.30 28.50
N TYR A 539 -21.44 15.45 28.21
CA TYR A 539 -20.73 16.67 27.83
C TYR A 539 -19.83 17.20 28.96
N ASN A 540 -20.33 17.26 30.20
CA ASN A 540 -19.52 17.63 31.36
C ASN A 540 -18.31 16.71 31.51
N LYS A 541 -18.49 15.38 31.51
CA LYS A 541 -17.40 14.39 31.53
C LYS A 541 -16.37 14.60 30.40
N ALA A 542 -16.86 14.90 29.20
CA ALA A 542 -16.03 15.06 28.02
C ALA A 542 -15.14 16.31 28.11
N GLU A 543 -15.70 17.42 28.60
CA GLU A 543 -15.00 18.67 28.88
C GLU A 543 -13.99 18.51 30.04
N ASP A 544 -14.43 17.91 31.16
CA ASP A 544 -13.59 17.46 32.28
C ASP A 544 -12.36 16.65 31.84
N SER A 545 -12.48 15.88 30.76
CA SER A 545 -11.43 15.00 30.25
C SER A 545 -10.53 15.70 29.23
N MET A 546 -11.09 16.61 28.42
CA MET A 546 -10.32 17.49 27.54
C MET A 546 -9.47 18.48 28.33
N GLU A 547 -10.01 19.09 29.38
CA GLU A 547 -9.26 20.01 30.25
C GLU A 547 -8.08 19.27 30.93
N LYS A 548 -8.31 18.10 31.53
CA LYS A 548 -7.24 17.29 32.14
C LYS A 548 -6.19 16.87 31.13
N GLY A 549 -6.60 16.41 29.94
CA GLY A 549 -5.70 16.05 28.85
C GLY A 549 -4.85 17.25 28.38
N MET A 550 -5.44 18.44 28.28
CA MET A 550 -4.73 19.67 27.92
C MET A 550 -3.75 20.11 29.02
N LEU A 551 -4.19 20.21 30.27
CA LEU A 551 -3.35 20.63 31.40
C LEU A 551 -2.13 19.72 31.58
N MET A 552 -2.32 18.40 31.48
CA MET A 552 -1.20 17.44 31.54
C MET A 552 -0.25 17.58 30.35
N TRP A 553 -0.77 17.84 29.15
CA TRP A 553 0.05 18.07 27.97
C TRP A 553 0.86 19.36 28.08
N GLU A 554 0.26 20.45 28.58
CA GLU A 554 0.96 21.72 28.82
C GLU A 554 2.01 21.59 29.93
N GLU A 555 1.74 20.86 31.01
CA GLU A 555 2.73 20.58 32.06
C GLU A 555 3.91 19.77 31.50
N MET A 556 3.67 18.73 30.70
CA MET A 556 4.74 17.94 30.09
C MET A 556 5.58 18.75 29.09
N GLU A 557 4.96 19.63 28.30
CA GLU A 557 5.68 20.51 27.39
C GLU A 557 6.47 21.59 28.14
N GLU A 558 5.95 22.14 29.25
CA GLU A 558 6.71 23.03 30.14
C GLU A 558 7.90 22.30 30.79
N GLN A 559 7.70 21.08 31.29
CA GLN A 559 8.79 20.25 31.84
C GLN A 559 9.86 19.96 30.77
N ARG A 560 9.48 19.71 29.51
CA ARG A 560 10.40 19.51 28.38
C ARG A 560 11.16 20.78 28.03
N LEU A 561 10.49 21.92 27.92
CA LEU A 561 11.10 23.22 27.61
C LEU A 561 12.08 23.69 28.70
N ASN A 562 11.82 23.34 29.96
CA ASN A 562 12.71 23.62 31.09
C ASN A 562 13.83 22.58 31.30
N GLY A 563 13.89 21.49 30.51
CA GLY A 563 14.86 20.40 30.67
C GLY A 563 14.69 19.59 31.96
N LEU A 564 13.47 19.54 32.50
CA LEU A 564 13.10 18.87 33.74
C LEU A 564 12.41 17.52 33.52
N SER A 565 12.17 17.12 32.27
CA SER A 565 11.37 15.94 31.92
C SER A 565 12.01 14.64 32.42
N LYS A 566 11.20 13.58 32.52
CA LYS A 566 11.70 12.20 32.74
C LYS A 566 12.74 11.82 31.68
N PHE A 567 12.50 12.18 30.41
CA PHE A 567 13.36 11.84 29.28
C PHE A 567 14.75 12.47 29.39
N ASP A 568 14.85 13.75 29.76
CA ASP A 568 16.14 14.45 29.93
C ASP A 568 16.98 13.81 31.05
N LYS A 569 16.32 13.38 32.14
CA LYS A 569 16.96 12.64 33.24
C LYS A 569 17.44 11.27 32.76
N TYR A 570 16.57 10.48 32.14
CA TYR A 570 16.92 9.16 31.62
C TYR A 570 18.08 9.24 30.60
N LYS A 571 18.06 10.23 29.70
CA LYS A 571 19.16 10.52 28.78
C LYS A 571 20.47 10.82 29.52
N ALA A 572 20.46 11.74 30.47
CA ALA A 572 21.64 12.08 31.26
C ALA A 572 22.21 10.92 32.10
N HIS A 573 21.44 9.85 32.33
CA HIS A 573 21.91 8.63 33.01
C HIS A 573 22.40 7.58 32.01
N LEU A 574 21.71 7.39 30.87
CA LEU A 574 22.16 6.55 29.76
C LEU A 574 23.49 7.07 29.17
N GLU A 575 23.70 8.38 29.11
CA GLU A 575 24.98 9.00 28.71
C GLU A 575 26.14 8.63 29.66
N LYS A 576 25.91 8.59 30.99
CA LYS A 576 26.93 8.14 31.96
C LYS A 576 27.32 6.67 31.73
N MET A 577 26.36 5.85 31.31
CA MET A 577 26.52 4.40 31.11
C MET A 577 27.00 4.02 29.70
N GLY A 578 27.11 4.98 28.77
CA GLY A 578 27.49 4.72 27.38
C GLY A 578 26.39 4.04 26.55
N LEU A 579 25.12 4.31 26.89
CA LEU A 579 23.91 3.78 26.24
C LEU A 579 23.11 4.88 25.51
N ASP A 580 23.76 6.00 25.20
CA ASP A 580 23.21 7.18 24.51
C ASP A 580 22.52 6.86 23.18
N GLY A 581 23.03 5.87 22.44
CA GLY A 581 22.49 5.45 21.14
C GLY A 581 21.16 4.68 21.15
N LEU A 582 20.51 4.46 22.30
CA LEU A 582 19.26 3.66 22.36
C LEU A 582 18.00 4.42 21.87
N PHE A 583 17.97 5.75 21.98
CA PHE A 583 16.80 6.57 21.67
C PHE A 583 17.09 7.56 20.53
N LYS A 584 16.12 7.77 19.63
CA LYS A 584 16.26 8.73 18.54
C LYS A 584 16.02 10.14 19.07
N ASP A 585 17.08 10.93 19.19
CA ASP A 585 16.97 12.37 19.44
C ASP A 585 16.13 13.07 18.36
N LEU A 586 15.08 13.76 18.80
CA LEU A 586 14.39 14.79 18.02
C LEU A 586 15.16 16.11 18.19
N SER A 587 15.28 16.91 17.13
CA SER A 587 15.81 18.27 17.27
C SER A 587 14.82 19.19 18.00
N ALA A 588 15.34 20.26 18.61
CA ALA A 588 14.50 21.22 19.32
C ALA A 588 13.44 21.87 18.41
N ASP A 589 13.78 22.07 17.14
CA ASP A 589 12.88 22.64 16.11
C ASP A 589 11.75 21.64 15.77
N GLU A 590 12.07 20.37 15.50
CA GLU A 590 11.08 19.31 15.25
C GLU A 590 10.17 19.08 16.46
N ALA A 591 10.70 19.19 17.68
CA ALA A 591 9.92 19.06 18.92
C ALA A 591 8.97 20.24 19.12
N ALA A 592 9.41 21.47 18.84
CA ALA A 592 8.57 22.66 18.88
C ALA A 592 7.47 22.64 17.81
N GLU A 593 7.76 22.15 16.60
CA GLU A 593 6.76 21.98 15.54
C GLU A 593 5.71 20.92 15.92
N GLN A 594 6.12 19.78 16.48
CA GLN A 594 5.20 18.77 17.01
C GLN A 594 4.31 19.33 18.13
N ALA A 595 4.89 20.10 19.06
CA ALA A 595 4.14 20.68 20.17
C ALA A 595 3.11 21.72 19.70
N ALA A 596 3.48 22.60 18.76
CA ALA A 596 2.55 23.56 18.16
C ALA A 596 1.38 22.87 17.43
N ASN A 597 1.69 21.85 16.62
CA ASN A 597 0.66 21.06 15.91
C ASN A 597 -0.28 20.35 16.88
N MET A 598 0.25 19.73 17.95
CA MET A 598 -0.56 19.06 18.98
C MET A 598 -1.48 20.03 19.72
N LYS A 599 -0.95 21.20 20.13
CA LYS A 599 -1.73 22.25 20.81
C LYS A 599 -2.94 22.70 19.99
N CYS A 600 -2.73 22.97 18.69
CA CYS A 600 -3.80 23.38 17.79
C CYS A 600 -4.86 22.27 17.60
N GLN A 601 -4.43 21.00 17.53
CA GLN A 601 -5.35 19.86 17.42
C GLN A 601 -6.22 19.65 18.66
N ILE A 602 -5.66 19.79 19.86
CA ILE A 602 -6.42 19.67 21.12
C ILE A 602 -7.47 20.78 21.22
N TYR A 603 -7.09 22.04 20.97
CA TYR A 603 -8.03 23.16 20.99
C TYR A 603 -9.13 23.03 19.92
N LEU A 604 -8.83 22.52 18.72
CA LEU A 604 -9.83 22.31 17.68
C LEU A 604 -10.88 21.25 18.07
N LEU A 605 -10.47 20.15 18.73
CA LEU A 605 -11.42 19.17 19.29
C LEU A 605 -12.26 19.79 20.41
N TRP A 606 -11.63 20.53 21.34
CA TRP A 606 -12.32 21.15 22.47
C TRP A 606 -13.32 22.23 22.01
N GLY A 607 -12.94 23.09 21.06
CA GLY A 607 -13.85 24.05 20.42
C GLY A 607 -15.04 23.37 19.74
N THR A 608 -14.82 22.24 19.06
CA THR A 608 -15.88 21.45 18.41
C THR A 608 -16.84 20.81 19.43
N LEU A 609 -16.32 20.30 20.54
CA LEU A 609 -17.10 19.77 21.66
C LEU A 609 -18.02 20.86 22.23
N LEU A 610 -17.45 22.03 22.52
CA LEU A 610 -18.17 23.17 23.07
C LEU A 610 -19.22 23.75 22.10
N TYR A 611 -18.92 23.80 20.79
CA TYR A 611 -19.90 24.25 19.79
C TYR A 611 -21.14 23.35 19.77
N GLU A 612 -20.96 22.03 19.70
CA GLU A 612 -22.07 21.07 19.72
C GLU A 612 -22.79 21.03 21.08
N ARG A 613 -22.07 21.28 22.18
CA ARG A 613 -22.64 21.50 23.52
C ARG A 613 -23.54 22.75 23.54
N SER A 614 -23.10 23.89 23.03
CA SER A 614 -23.93 25.11 22.97
C SER A 614 -25.20 24.92 22.11
N VAL A 615 -25.11 24.16 21.01
CA VAL A 615 -26.26 23.76 20.18
C VAL A 615 -27.27 22.90 20.97
N VAL A 616 -26.80 22.04 21.88
CA VAL A 616 -27.65 21.22 22.76
C VAL A 616 -28.28 22.08 23.85
N GLU A 617 -27.49 22.91 24.55
CA GLU A 617 -27.94 23.75 25.65
C GLU A 617 -28.95 24.81 25.19
N TYR A 618 -28.74 25.44 24.03
CA TYR A 618 -29.71 26.34 23.40
C TYR A 618 -31.05 25.64 23.14
N LYS A 619 -31.02 24.43 22.57
CA LYS A 619 -32.23 23.63 22.29
C LYS A 619 -32.93 23.10 23.54
N LEU A 620 -32.24 23.09 24.69
CA LEU A 620 -32.81 22.80 26.01
C LEU A 620 -33.25 24.07 26.77
N GLY A 621 -33.01 25.27 26.23
CA GLY A 621 -33.32 26.55 26.88
C GLY A 621 -32.44 26.87 28.09
N LEU A 622 -31.23 26.29 28.16
CA LEU A 622 -30.28 26.51 29.25
C LEU A 622 -29.44 27.76 28.99
N PRO A 623 -29.32 28.71 29.95
CA PRO A 623 -28.69 30.02 29.71
C PRO A 623 -27.17 29.94 29.46
N THR A 624 -26.53 28.84 29.82
CA THR A 624 -25.08 28.59 29.64
C THR A 624 -24.65 28.43 28.18
N TRP A 625 -25.59 28.35 27.23
CA TRP A 625 -25.26 28.19 25.80
C TRP A 625 -24.41 29.34 25.24
N GLU A 626 -24.59 30.57 25.75
CA GLU A 626 -23.84 31.76 25.33
C GLU A 626 -22.38 31.67 25.76
N GLU A 627 -22.14 31.37 27.04
CA GLU A 627 -20.81 31.16 27.64
C GLU A 627 -20.09 30.00 26.93
N CYS A 628 -20.81 28.91 26.66
CA CYS A 628 -20.27 27.73 25.99
C CYS A 628 -19.86 28.02 24.53
N LEU A 629 -20.63 28.85 23.81
CA LEU A 629 -20.28 29.30 22.45
C LEU A 629 -19.12 30.30 22.44
N GLU A 630 -19.02 31.18 23.45
CA GLU A 630 -17.89 32.11 23.58
C GLU A 630 -16.56 31.38 23.83
N VAL A 631 -16.54 30.43 24.78
CA VAL A 631 -15.35 29.59 25.04
C VAL A 631 -15.04 28.67 23.85
N SER A 632 -16.05 28.19 23.11
CA SER A 632 -15.85 27.47 21.85
C SER A 632 -15.06 28.31 20.84
N VAL A 633 -15.47 29.57 20.62
CA VAL A 633 -14.79 30.52 19.74
C VAL A 633 -13.36 30.78 20.19
N GLU A 634 -13.14 31.00 21.50
CA GLU A 634 -11.80 31.17 22.07
C GLU A 634 -10.88 29.98 21.72
N LYS A 635 -11.36 28.73 21.83
CA LYS A 635 -10.55 27.56 21.48
C LYS A 635 -10.28 27.48 19.97
N PHE A 636 -11.19 27.92 19.11
CA PHE A 636 -10.92 28.00 17.66
C PHE A 636 -9.91 29.10 17.31
N GLU A 637 -9.92 30.25 17.99
CA GLU A 637 -8.88 31.28 17.84
C GLU A 637 -7.50 30.75 18.30
N LEU A 638 -7.45 30.07 19.45
CA LEU A 638 -6.24 29.43 19.97
C LEU A 638 -5.74 28.26 19.09
N ALA A 639 -6.62 27.62 18.32
CA ALA A 639 -6.27 26.63 17.30
C ALA A 639 -5.81 27.24 15.96
N GLY A 640 -5.85 28.57 15.81
CA GLY A 640 -5.47 29.26 14.58
C GLY A 640 -6.49 29.20 13.45
N ALA A 641 -7.79 28.98 13.74
CA ALA A 641 -8.86 29.09 12.75
C ALA A 641 -8.98 30.53 12.23
N SER A 642 -9.44 30.72 10.98
CA SER A 642 -9.56 32.09 10.46
C SER A 642 -10.80 32.81 11.03
N PRO A 643 -10.74 34.14 11.23
CA PRO A 643 -11.91 34.92 11.66
C PRO A 643 -13.12 34.79 10.73
N THR A 644 -12.90 34.46 9.44
CA THR A 644 -13.97 34.18 8.47
C THR A 644 -14.72 32.90 8.81
N ASP A 645 -13.98 31.84 9.15
CA ASP A 645 -14.56 30.51 9.43
C ASP A 645 -15.32 30.53 10.76
N ILE A 646 -14.75 31.22 11.76
CA ILE A 646 -15.40 31.50 13.05
C ILE A 646 -16.69 32.29 12.84
N ALA A 647 -16.70 33.33 12.00
CA ALA A 647 -17.90 34.09 11.69
C ALA A 647 -18.98 33.25 10.97
N VAL A 648 -18.59 32.35 10.07
CA VAL A 648 -19.51 31.40 9.41
C VAL A 648 -20.06 30.37 10.41
N MET A 649 -19.23 29.84 11.31
CA MET A 649 -19.63 28.94 12.38
C MET A 649 -20.67 29.59 13.31
N ILE A 650 -20.38 30.78 13.82
CA ILE A 650 -21.31 31.55 14.67
C ILE A 650 -22.62 31.79 13.92
N LYS A 651 -22.57 32.26 12.66
CA LYS A 651 -23.77 32.49 11.83
C LYS A 651 -24.63 31.23 11.64
N ASN A 652 -24.01 30.06 11.58
CA ASN A 652 -24.68 28.77 11.44
C ASN A 652 -25.19 28.18 12.78
N HIS A 653 -24.87 28.79 13.92
CA HIS A 653 -25.38 28.36 15.23
C HIS A 653 -26.90 28.57 15.31
N CYS A 654 -27.62 27.63 15.92
CA CYS A 654 -29.08 27.59 15.87
C CYS A 654 -29.80 28.70 16.68
N SER A 655 -29.06 29.57 17.36
CA SER A 655 -29.61 30.79 17.98
C SER A 655 -29.83 31.94 16.99
N ASN A 656 -29.20 31.91 15.81
CA ASN A 656 -29.33 32.94 14.78
C ASN A 656 -30.54 32.67 13.87
N GLU A 657 -31.76 32.71 14.44
CA GLU A 657 -33.03 32.47 13.73
C GLU A 657 -33.36 33.57 12.69
N THR A 658 -32.66 33.57 11.55
CA THR A 658 -33.06 34.30 10.32
C THR A 658 -32.46 33.67 9.05
N ALA A 659 -32.36 32.34 9.02
CA ALA A 659 -31.86 31.56 7.87
C ALA A 659 -32.94 31.22 6.81
N LEU A 660 -34.13 31.82 6.92
CA LEU A 660 -35.15 31.86 5.86
C LEU A 660 -35.25 33.31 5.36
N GLU A 661 -35.10 33.47 4.04
CA GLU A 661 -35.07 34.74 3.29
C GLU A 661 -33.91 35.70 3.58
N GLY A 662 -32.95 35.78 2.65
CA GLY A 662 -32.59 37.12 2.14
C GLY A 662 -31.20 37.71 2.39
N LEU A 663 -30.13 36.95 2.65
CA LEU A 663 -28.76 37.46 2.50
C LEU A 663 -27.84 36.41 1.87
N GLY A 664 -27.68 36.51 0.54
CA GLY A 664 -27.08 35.48 -0.30
C GLY A 664 -25.59 35.30 -0.08
N PHE A 665 -25.24 34.22 0.63
CA PHE A 665 -24.07 33.41 0.31
C PHE A 665 -24.60 32.10 -0.26
N LYS A 666 -24.01 31.63 -1.36
CA LYS A 666 -24.43 30.36 -1.99
C LYS A 666 -23.93 29.18 -1.17
N ILE A 667 -24.63 28.05 -1.27
CA ILE A 667 -24.10 26.75 -0.81
C ILE A 667 -22.74 26.50 -1.51
N ASP A 668 -22.66 26.84 -2.79
CA ASP A 668 -21.43 26.83 -3.59
C ASP A 668 -20.28 27.63 -2.95
N GLU A 669 -20.55 28.77 -2.30
CA GLU A 669 -19.54 29.63 -1.67
C GLU A 669 -19.12 29.10 -0.28
N ILE A 670 -20.02 28.43 0.44
CA ILE A 670 -19.70 27.72 1.68
C ILE A 670 -18.87 26.47 1.35
N VAL A 671 -19.22 25.74 0.27
CA VAL A 671 -18.45 24.61 -0.24
C VAL A 671 -17.12 25.07 -0.84
N GLN A 672 -17.06 26.23 -1.50
CA GLN A 672 -15.83 26.87 -1.95
C GLN A 672 -14.91 27.17 -0.76
N ALA A 673 -15.41 27.85 0.28
CA ALA A 673 -14.64 28.14 1.49
C ALA A 673 -14.19 26.87 2.22
N TRP A 674 -15.05 25.82 2.28
CA TRP A 674 -14.71 24.55 2.91
C TRP A 674 -13.67 23.74 2.10
N ASN A 675 -13.72 23.78 0.78
CA ASN A 675 -12.67 23.23 -0.09
C ASN A 675 -11.38 24.06 -0.01
N GLU A 676 -11.48 25.39 0.05
CA GLU A 676 -10.33 26.28 0.24
C GLU A 676 -9.69 26.08 1.61
N MET A 677 -10.45 25.78 2.68
CA MET A 677 -9.90 25.28 3.94
C MET A 677 -9.19 23.93 3.77
N TYR A 678 -9.80 22.98 3.05
CA TYR A 678 -9.26 21.63 2.85
C TYR A 678 -7.95 21.62 2.04
N ASP A 679 -7.83 22.53 1.05
CA ASP A 679 -6.62 22.70 0.23
C ASP A 679 -5.59 23.67 0.86
N ALA A 680 -6.02 24.67 1.64
CA ALA A 680 -5.11 25.59 2.36
C ALA A 680 -4.51 24.97 3.63
N GLN A 681 -5.26 24.13 4.37
CA GLN A 681 -4.71 23.29 5.44
C GLN A 681 -4.02 22.03 4.90
N ARG A 682 -3.13 22.22 3.92
CA ARG A 682 -1.93 21.40 3.74
C ARG A 682 -1.01 21.55 4.95
N TRP A 683 -1.43 21.02 6.10
CA TRP A 683 -0.54 20.79 7.23
C TRP A 683 0.59 19.87 6.77
N GLN A 684 1.82 20.24 7.11
CA GLN A 684 3.00 19.47 6.74
C GLN A 684 3.06 18.22 7.62
N PHE A 685 2.57 17.09 7.11
CA PHE A 685 2.76 15.78 7.74
C PHE A 685 4.22 15.33 7.58
N GLY A 686 5.13 16.04 8.26
CA GLY A 686 6.57 15.80 8.32
C GLY A 686 7.01 15.03 9.57
N VAL A 687 6.15 14.86 10.59
CA VAL A 687 6.45 14.07 11.79
C VAL A 687 5.22 13.22 12.22
N PRO A 688 5.37 11.92 12.51
CA PRO A 688 4.23 11.04 12.76
C PRO A 688 3.78 11.00 14.24
N SER A 689 2.78 11.81 14.60
CA SER A 689 1.98 11.54 15.82
C SER A 689 0.93 10.44 15.57
N PHE A 690 1.44 9.22 15.37
CA PHE A 690 0.66 8.02 15.05
C PHE A 690 -0.40 7.64 16.12
N ARG A 691 -0.32 8.24 17.32
CA ARG A 691 -1.19 7.90 18.46
C ARG A 691 -2.59 8.52 18.38
N LEU A 692 -2.71 9.76 17.90
CA LEU A 692 -3.98 10.52 17.91
C LEU A 692 -4.58 10.76 16.51
N GLU A 693 -3.84 10.48 15.43
CA GLU A 693 -4.28 10.60 14.03
C GLU A 693 -5.68 9.98 13.71
N PRO A 694 -6.11 8.84 14.30
CA PRO A 694 -7.45 8.28 14.07
C PRO A 694 -8.61 9.09 14.66
N LEU A 695 -8.34 9.99 15.62
CA LEU A 695 -9.34 10.85 16.25
C LEU A 695 -9.54 12.11 15.42
N PHE A 696 -8.45 12.78 15.03
CA PHE A 696 -8.46 14.04 14.31
C PHE A 696 -9.02 13.95 12.88
N ARG A 697 -9.01 12.76 12.25
CA ARG A 697 -9.47 12.60 10.86
C ARG A 697 -10.99 12.66 10.64
N PHE A 698 -11.83 12.51 11.67
CA PHE A 698 -13.30 12.38 11.48
C PHE A 698 -14.18 13.02 12.58
N PRO A 699 -14.07 14.33 12.87
CA PRO A 699 -15.20 15.08 13.43
C PRO A 699 -16.31 15.27 12.36
N LEU A 700 -17.51 15.66 12.81
CA LEU A 700 -18.66 16.07 11.98
C LEU A 700 -19.31 15.01 11.05
N LEU A 701 -19.82 13.92 11.63
CA LEU A 701 -20.87 13.09 10.98
C LEU A 701 -22.05 12.81 11.91
N PHE A 702 -22.91 13.80 12.15
CA PHE A 702 -24.36 13.63 12.35
C PHE A 702 -25.07 15.00 12.29
N SER A 703 -25.56 15.37 11.11
CA SER A 703 -26.65 16.35 10.96
C SER A 703 -27.76 15.68 10.16
N SER A 704 -29.01 15.84 10.58
CA SER A 704 -30.14 15.00 10.15
C SER A 704 -30.77 15.39 8.80
N GLN A 705 -30.04 16.12 7.96
CA GLN A 705 -30.33 16.34 6.53
C GLN A 705 -29.02 16.38 5.74
N ILE A 706 -28.66 15.25 5.12
CA ILE A 706 -27.48 15.13 4.24
C ILE A 706 -27.92 14.38 2.96
N PRO A 707 -27.90 15.00 1.77
CA PRO A 707 -27.90 14.25 0.51
C PRO A 707 -26.61 13.42 0.42
N SER A 708 -26.67 12.26 -0.23
CA SER A 708 -25.58 11.27 -0.26
C SER A 708 -24.18 11.88 -0.43
N MET A 709 -23.29 11.64 0.55
CA MET A 709 -21.90 12.10 0.53
C MET A 709 -21.23 11.74 -0.80
N GLU A 710 -20.87 12.78 -1.57
CA GLU A 710 -20.30 12.66 -2.90
C GLU A 710 -18.84 12.20 -2.80
N ILE A 711 -18.50 11.08 -3.45
CA ILE A 711 -17.12 10.57 -3.48
C ILE A 711 -16.49 11.06 -4.79
N VAL A 712 -15.45 11.88 -4.70
CA VAL A 712 -14.91 12.61 -5.84
C VAL A 712 -13.49 12.13 -6.14
N ARG A 713 -13.23 11.77 -7.41
CA ARG A 713 -11.86 11.56 -7.92
C ARG A 713 -11.30 12.88 -8.43
N ARG A 714 -10.13 13.28 -7.94
CA ARG A 714 -9.43 14.50 -8.36
C ARG A 714 -8.68 14.31 -9.69
N PRO A 715 -8.33 15.39 -10.41
CA PRO A 715 -7.47 15.34 -11.60
C PRO A 715 -5.99 15.22 -11.16
N SER A 716 -5.61 14.07 -10.62
CA SER A 716 -4.30 13.84 -9.97
C SER A 716 -3.09 13.96 -10.90
N HIS A 717 -3.29 13.89 -12.22
CA HIS A 717 -2.22 14.01 -13.23
C HIS A 717 -2.22 15.37 -13.95
N ALA A 718 -3.11 16.30 -13.55
CA ALA A 718 -3.03 17.70 -13.96
C ALA A 718 -1.70 18.35 -13.51
N GLY A 719 -1.24 19.34 -14.26
CA GLY A 719 0.03 20.05 -14.03
C GLY A 719 1.29 19.24 -14.39
N SER A 720 1.16 17.93 -14.62
CA SER A 720 2.28 17.02 -14.92
C SER A 720 2.14 16.29 -16.26
N TRP A 721 0.99 15.68 -16.55
CA TRP A 721 0.71 15.01 -17.83
C TRP A 721 -0.04 15.90 -18.82
N TYR A 722 -0.87 16.80 -18.31
CA TYR A 722 -1.61 17.81 -19.06
C TYR A 722 -1.69 19.11 -18.24
N THR A 723 -2.07 20.21 -18.88
CA THR A 723 -2.17 21.53 -18.23
C THR A 723 -3.23 21.53 -17.13
N ASP A 724 -2.87 21.99 -15.93
CA ASP A 724 -3.77 22.24 -14.80
C ASP A 724 -4.61 23.51 -14.96
N ASN A 725 -4.04 24.57 -15.53
CA ASN A 725 -4.74 25.82 -15.81
C ASN A 725 -5.94 25.59 -16.76
N PRO A 726 -7.21 25.80 -16.31
CA PRO A 726 -8.41 25.49 -17.09
C PRO A 726 -8.42 26.12 -18.48
N LYS A 727 -8.19 27.43 -18.54
CA LYS A 727 -8.27 28.21 -19.77
C LYS A 727 -7.23 27.76 -20.79
N LYS A 728 -5.99 27.51 -20.36
CA LYS A 728 -4.94 27.03 -21.27
C LYS A 728 -5.21 25.60 -21.74
N LEU A 729 -5.76 24.72 -20.89
CA LEU A 729 -6.16 23.37 -21.30
C LEU A 729 -7.28 23.41 -22.35
N ASP A 730 -8.30 24.26 -22.14
CA ASP A 730 -9.37 24.52 -23.10
C ASP A 730 -8.83 25.01 -24.44
N GLU A 731 -8.03 26.08 -24.45
CA GLU A 731 -7.41 26.63 -25.66
C GLU A 731 -6.53 25.61 -26.41
N GLU A 732 -5.87 24.70 -25.68
CA GLU A 732 -5.05 23.63 -26.26
C GLU A 732 -5.91 22.55 -26.94
N LEU A 733 -6.97 22.08 -26.28
CA LEU A 733 -7.91 21.07 -26.78
C LEU A 733 -8.77 21.60 -27.94
N GLU A 734 -9.37 22.78 -27.78
CA GLU A 734 -10.14 23.52 -28.79
C GLU A 734 -9.34 23.68 -30.08
N ARG A 735 -8.04 24.01 -29.96
CA ARG A 735 -7.13 24.05 -31.11
C ARG A 735 -6.93 22.68 -31.74
N TRP A 736 -6.58 21.64 -30.99
CA TRP A 736 -6.25 20.34 -31.59
C TRP A 736 -7.47 19.65 -32.21
N LEU A 737 -8.64 19.74 -31.58
CA LEU A 737 -9.90 19.26 -32.14
C LEU A 737 -10.19 19.92 -33.50
N ARG A 738 -10.02 21.24 -33.60
CA ARG A 738 -10.15 22.00 -34.86
C ARG A 738 -9.07 21.65 -35.89
N GLU A 739 -7.82 21.45 -35.45
CA GLU A 739 -6.70 21.04 -36.31
C GLU A 739 -6.82 19.60 -36.85
N SER A 740 -7.68 18.75 -36.27
CA SER A 740 -8.00 17.43 -36.83
C SER A 740 -8.71 17.50 -38.18
N GLY A 741 -9.45 18.60 -38.45
CA GLY A 741 -10.23 18.80 -39.66
C GLY A 741 -11.42 17.83 -39.85
N LEU A 742 -11.74 17.03 -38.83
CA LEU A 742 -12.79 16.02 -38.91
C LEU A 742 -14.19 16.63 -38.79
N THR A 743 -15.16 16.03 -39.48
CA THR A 743 -16.58 16.35 -39.32
C THR A 743 -17.19 15.45 -38.26
N LYS A 744 -17.95 16.03 -37.32
CA LYS A 744 -18.73 15.27 -36.34
C LYS A 744 -19.75 14.37 -37.06
N SER A 745 -19.89 13.11 -36.67
CA SER A 745 -20.95 12.22 -37.20
C SER A 745 -21.66 11.43 -36.09
N PRO A 746 -23.00 11.30 -36.15
CA PRO A 746 -23.78 10.56 -35.14
C PRO A 746 -23.53 9.05 -35.20
N ASP A 747 -22.93 8.57 -36.28
CA ASP A 747 -22.56 7.17 -36.51
C ASP A 747 -21.37 6.72 -35.63
N VAL A 748 -20.62 7.65 -35.02
CA VAL A 748 -19.48 7.31 -34.16
C VAL A 748 -19.96 6.83 -32.80
N ARG A 749 -19.79 5.53 -32.55
CA ARG A 749 -20.19 4.85 -31.31
C ARG A 749 -19.01 4.59 -30.37
N GLY A 750 -17.78 4.79 -30.81
CA GLY A 750 -16.62 4.75 -29.92
C GLY A 750 -15.33 5.20 -30.57
N VAL A 751 -14.25 5.19 -29.80
CA VAL A 751 -12.89 5.55 -30.22
C VAL A 751 -11.84 4.68 -29.53
N ILE A 752 -10.69 4.53 -30.19
CA ILE A 752 -9.43 4.15 -29.54
C ILE A 752 -8.53 5.38 -29.56
N ALA A 753 -7.92 5.74 -28.43
CA ALA A 753 -7.08 6.94 -28.30
C ALA A 753 -5.87 6.71 -27.35
N PRO A 754 -4.78 7.47 -27.52
CA PRO A 754 -3.56 7.36 -26.71
C PRO A 754 -3.67 8.03 -25.34
N HIS A 755 -2.84 7.60 -24.38
CA HIS A 755 -2.81 8.08 -22.99
C HIS A 755 -1.41 8.45 -22.45
N ALA A 756 -0.40 8.64 -23.31
CA ALA A 756 0.74 9.48 -22.90
C ALA A 756 0.30 10.92 -22.57
N GLY A 757 1.19 11.70 -21.95
CA GLY A 757 0.94 13.12 -21.67
C GLY A 757 0.70 13.97 -22.92
N TYR A 758 -0.13 15.01 -22.80
CA TYR A 758 -0.69 15.77 -23.92
C TYR A 758 0.36 16.51 -24.76
N SER A 759 1.55 16.78 -24.21
CA SER A 759 2.69 17.32 -24.95
C SER A 759 3.20 16.39 -26.07
N TYR A 760 2.95 15.08 -25.96
CA TYR A 760 3.34 14.06 -26.94
C TYR A 760 2.13 13.58 -27.76
N SER A 761 1.10 13.07 -27.10
CA SER A 761 -0.02 12.34 -27.71
C SER A 761 -1.27 13.21 -27.96
N GLY A 762 -1.36 14.39 -27.33
CA GLY A 762 -2.59 15.19 -27.29
C GLY A 762 -3.10 15.55 -28.68
N ARG A 763 -2.19 15.78 -29.64
CA ARG A 763 -2.54 16.05 -31.05
C ARG A 763 -3.06 14.81 -31.78
N ALA A 764 -2.51 13.63 -31.49
CA ALA A 764 -3.00 12.39 -32.06
C ALA A 764 -4.40 12.07 -31.53
N ALA A 765 -4.62 12.21 -30.21
CA ALA A 765 -5.92 12.00 -29.57
C ALA A 765 -7.05 12.84 -30.18
N ALA A 766 -6.77 14.07 -30.62
CA ALA A 766 -7.76 14.91 -31.31
C ALA A 766 -8.41 14.26 -32.54
N TYR A 767 -7.71 13.35 -33.24
CA TYR A 767 -8.27 12.63 -34.39
C TYR A 767 -9.25 11.51 -33.97
N ALA A 768 -9.16 11.02 -32.75
CA ALA A 768 -10.21 10.18 -32.16
C ALA A 768 -11.40 11.05 -31.74
N PHE A 769 -11.17 12.07 -30.90
CA PHE A 769 -12.25 12.84 -30.26
C PHE A 769 -12.97 13.84 -31.19
N GLY A 770 -12.30 14.37 -32.22
CA GLY A 770 -12.82 15.44 -33.09
C GLY A 770 -14.00 15.06 -34.00
N ASN A 771 -14.28 13.76 -34.18
CA ASN A 771 -15.38 13.25 -35.01
C ASN A 771 -16.65 12.91 -34.20
N ILE A 772 -16.64 13.06 -32.87
CA ILE A 772 -17.77 12.70 -32.01
C ILE A 772 -18.88 13.77 -32.10
N ASP A 773 -20.09 13.34 -32.44
CA ASP A 773 -21.31 14.13 -32.27
C ASP A 773 -21.92 13.88 -30.87
N PRO A 774 -21.84 14.84 -29.92
CA PRO A 774 -22.35 14.65 -28.57
C PRO A 774 -23.89 14.65 -28.50
N THR A 775 -24.59 15.05 -29.56
CA THR A 775 -26.04 15.37 -29.54
C THR A 775 -26.93 14.24 -29.01
N ASN A 776 -26.59 12.99 -29.30
CA ASN A 776 -27.41 11.81 -28.96
C ASN A 776 -26.81 10.90 -27.88
N ILE A 777 -25.59 11.21 -27.39
CA ILE A 777 -24.85 10.37 -26.45
C ILE A 777 -25.06 10.91 -25.03
N SER A 778 -25.55 10.05 -24.12
CA SER A 778 -25.72 10.41 -22.70
C SER A 778 -24.82 9.61 -21.75
N ARG A 779 -24.08 8.61 -22.25
CA ARG A 779 -23.20 7.76 -21.45
C ARG A 779 -21.93 7.37 -22.20
N VAL A 780 -20.77 7.51 -21.54
CA VAL A 780 -19.47 7.09 -22.07
C VAL A 780 -18.88 5.99 -21.17
N PHE A 781 -18.74 4.79 -21.71
CA PHE A 781 -17.93 3.73 -21.10
C PHE A 781 -16.45 4.03 -21.38
N LEU A 782 -15.65 4.12 -20.33
CA LEU A 782 -14.23 4.47 -20.40
C LEU A 782 -13.39 3.27 -19.95
N LEU A 783 -12.69 2.63 -20.90
CA LEU A 783 -11.92 1.42 -20.68
C LEU A 783 -10.43 1.74 -20.73
N GLY A 784 -9.75 1.73 -19.57
CA GLY A 784 -8.30 1.97 -19.47
C GLY A 784 -7.54 0.76 -18.92
N PRO A 785 -6.31 0.48 -19.39
CA PRO A 785 -5.45 -0.55 -18.80
C PRO A 785 -4.92 -0.07 -17.44
N SER A 786 -4.61 -0.97 -16.50
CA SER A 786 -3.84 -0.57 -15.31
C SER A 786 -2.33 -0.68 -15.50
N HIS A 787 -1.63 0.35 -15.06
CA HIS A 787 -0.17 0.43 -14.96
C HIS A 787 0.32 0.25 -13.52
N HIS A 788 -0.46 0.70 -12.54
CA HIS A 788 -0.03 0.79 -11.13
C HIS A 788 -0.64 -0.30 -10.24
N TYR A 789 -1.74 -0.93 -10.65
CA TYR A 789 -2.46 -1.92 -9.83
C TYR A 789 -2.61 -3.26 -10.57
N TYR A 790 -1.94 -4.30 -10.06
CA TYR A 790 -2.08 -5.64 -10.61
C TYR A 790 -3.36 -6.33 -10.12
N THR A 791 -4.32 -6.51 -11.03
CA THR A 791 -5.47 -7.40 -10.85
C THR A 791 -5.69 -8.27 -12.10
N PRO A 792 -6.14 -9.54 -11.96
CA PRO A 792 -6.56 -10.39 -13.08
C PRO A 792 -8.03 -10.15 -13.52
N LYS A 793 -8.68 -9.09 -13.00
CA LYS A 793 -10.07 -8.70 -13.28
C LYS A 793 -10.16 -7.31 -13.91
N CYS A 794 -11.38 -6.87 -14.20
CA CYS A 794 -11.71 -5.46 -14.32
C CYS A 794 -12.22 -4.90 -12.98
N ALA A 795 -11.97 -3.62 -12.71
CA ALA A 795 -12.44 -2.90 -11.53
C ALA A 795 -13.26 -1.65 -11.91
N LEU A 796 -14.17 -1.25 -11.02
CA LEU A 796 -15.08 -0.12 -11.17
C LEU A 796 -14.72 0.97 -10.15
N SER A 797 -15.02 2.23 -10.46
CA SER A 797 -14.84 3.33 -9.51
C SER A 797 -15.84 3.27 -8.36
N VAL A 798 -15.43 3.78 -7.19
CA VAL A 798 -16.29 4.09 -6.05
C VAL A 798 -16.68 5.58 -6.00
N ALA A 799 -16.19 6.39 -6.94
CA ALA A 799 -16.55 7.78 -7.07
C ALA A 799 -17.93 7.96 -7.72
N SER A 800 -18.56 9.09 -7.42
CA SER A 800 -19.76 9.61 -8.09
C SER A 800 -19.44 10.70 -9.12
N VAL A 801 -18.26 11.35 -9.03
CA VAL A 801 -17.76 12.33 -10.01
C VAL A 801 -16.27 12.15 -10.26
N TYR A 802 -15.87 12.25 -11.53
CA TYR A 802 -14.49 12.44 -11.97
C TYR A 802 -14.27 13.91 -12.34
N LYS A 803 -13.42 14.62 -11.60
CA LYS A 803 -13.14 16.03 -11.88
C LYS A 803 -12.13 16.24 -13.00
N THR A 804 -12.28 17.32 -13.76
CA THR A 804 -11.26 17.81 -14.71
C THR A 804 -11.14 19.33 -14.61
N PRO A 805 -10.01 19.94 -15.02
CA PRO A 805 -9.85 21.39 -14.94
C PRO A 805 -10.90 22.21 -15.71
N ILE A 806 -11.56 21.63 -16.72
CA ILE A 806 -12.48 22.35 -17.62
C ILE A 806 -13.95 21.90 -17.53
N GLY A 807 -14.25 20.90 -16.70
CA GLY A 807 -15.61 20.37 -16.54
C GLY A 807 -15.61 19.01 -15.86
N ASP A 808 -16.48 18.85 -14.87
CA ASP A 808 -16.60 17.62 -14.08
C ASP A 808 -17.52 16.62 -14.77
N LEU A 809 -17.15 15.33 -14.74
CA LEU A 809 -17.86 14.24 -15.40
C LEU A 809 -18.53 13.33 -14.35
N PRO A 810 -19.88 13.34 -14.23
CA PRO A 810 -20.59 12.51 -13.27
C PRO A 810 -20.57 11.03 -13.69
N ILE A 811 -20.47 10.13 -12.72
CA ILE A 811 -20.45 8.69 -12.95
C ILE A 811 -21.87 8.13 -13.03
N ASP A 812 -22.10 7.16 -13.91
CA ASP A 812 -23.35 6.43 -13.97
C ASP A 812 -23.44 5.32 -12.93
N LEU A 813 -23.72 5.73 -11.69
CA LEU A 813 -23.87 4.86 -10.53
C LEU A 813 -24.90 3.73 -10.74
N GLU A 814 -25.93 3.94 -11.57
CA GLU A 814 -26.91 2.90 -11.92
C GLU A 814 -26.23 1.73 -12.65
N VAL A 815 -25.36 2.04 -13.62
CA VAL A 815 -24.58 1.05 -14.37
C VAL A 815 -23.43 0.49 -13.54
N ILE A 816 -22.79 1.29 -12.68
CA ILE A 816 -21.75 0.79 -11.76
C ILE A 816 -22.34 -0.27 -10.82
N GLU A 817 -23.50 -0.03 -10.21
CA GLU A 817 -24.17 -1.03 -9.36
C GLU A 817 -24.66 -2.24 -10.17
N GLU A 818 -25.16 -2.07 -11.41
CA GLU A 818 -25.54 -3.19 -12.28
C GLU A 818 -24.32 -4.08 -12.62
N LEU A 819 -23.18 -3.48 -12.96
CA LEU A 819 -21.93 -4.19 -13.26
C LEU A 819 -21.37 -4.89 -12.02
N LYS A 820 -21.34 -4.20 -10.88
CA LYS A 820 -20.94 -4.72 -9.56
C LYS A 820 -21.81 -5.91 -9.13
N ALA A 821 -23.12 -5.86 -9.33
CA ALA A 821 -24.07 -6.93 -9.00
C ALA A 821 -23.79 -8.25 -9.76
N THR A 822 -23.07 -8.23 -10.88
CA THR A 822 -22.64 -9.46 -11.57
C THR A 822 -21.61 -10.29 -10.80
N GLY A 823 -20.96 -9.71 -9.78
CA GLY A 823 -19.86 -10.32 -9.04
C GLY A 823 -18.62 -10.59 -9.90
N LYS A 824 -18.47 -9.92 -11.05
CA LYS A 824 -17.32 -10.06 -11.97
C LYS A 824 -16.30 -8.92 -11.87
N PHE A 825 -16.65 -7.82 -11.22
CA PHE A 825 -15.78 -6.66 -11.08
C PHE A 825 -15.29 -6.52 -9.64
N GLU A 826 -14.09 -5.95 -9.50
CA GLU A 826 -13.61 -5.40 -8.23
C GLU A 826 -14.04 -3.93 -8.10
N LEU A 827 -13.86 -3.35 -6.90
CA LEU A 827 -14.01 -1.92 -6.68
C LEU A 827 -12.63 -1.32 -6.43
N MET A 828 -12.34 -0.19 -7.08
CA MET A 828 -11.10 0.54 -6.85
C MET A 828 -11.16 1.29 -5.51
N ASP A 829 -10.10 1.18 -4.71
CA ASP A 829 -9.82 2.19 -3.69
C ASP A 829 -9.60 3.54 -4.39
N ILE A 830 -10.06 4.65 -3.81
CA ILE A 830 -9.92 5.98 -4.44
C ILE A 830 -8.45 6.32 -4.75
N ARG A 831 -7.49 5.79 -3.98
CA ARG A 831 -6.05 5.94 -4.22
C ARG A 831 -5.54 5.13 -5.40
N VAL A 832 -6.18 3.99 -5.72
CA VAL A 832 -5.88 3.21 -6.94
C VAL A 832 -6.44 3.94 -8.16
N ASP A 833 -7.63 4.51 -8.04
CA ASP A 833 -8.27 5.28 -9.11
C ASP A 833 -7.50 6.58 -9.41
N GLU A 834 -7.14 7.36 -8.38
CA GLU A 834 -6.30 8.55 -8.52
C GLU A 834 -4.84 8.26 -8.90
N ALA A 835 -4.32 7.05 -8.67
CA ALA A 835 -2.98 6.66 -9.13
C ALA A 835 -2.95 6.24 -10.61
N GLU A 836 -4.09 5.98 -11.25
CA GLU A 836 -4.12 5.53 -12.65
C GLU A 836 -4.34 6.69 -13.63
N HIS A 837 -3.41 6.85 -14.58
CA HIS A 837 -3.45 7.93 -15.57
C HIS A 837 -4.19 7.53 -16.85
N SER A 838 -4.31 6.23 -17.14
CA SER A 838 -4.77 5.75 -18.46
C SER A 838 -6.20 6.15 -18.81
N MET A 839 -7.10 6.16 -17.81
CA MET A 839 -8.45 6.69 -17.95
C MET A 839 -8.46 8.22 -17.89
N GLU A 840 -7.63 8.82 -17.02
CA GLU A 840 -7.62 10.27 -16.80
C GLU A 840 -7.27 11.07 -18.05
N MET A 841 -6.33 10.60 -18.89
CA MET A 841 -5.95 11.31 -20.12
C MET A 841 -7.11 11.45 -21.12
N HIS A 842 -8.19 10.67 -20.99
CA HIS A 842 -9.38 10.82 -21.83
C HIS A 842 -10.37 11.87 -21.26
N LEU A 843 -10.31 12.19 -19.97
CA LEU A 843 -11.35 12.97 -19.30
C LEU A 843 -11.42 14.44 -19.77
N PRO A 844 -10.33 15.21 -19.92
CA PRO A 844 -10.42 16.56 -20.49
C PRO A 844 -10.95 16.55 -21.93
N TYR A 845 -10.55 15.55 -22.73
CA TYR A 845 -11.07 15.39 -24.10
C TYR A 845 -12.57 15.11 -24.12
N LEU A 846 -13.08 14.27 -23.22
CA LEU A 846 -14.51 14.03 -23.05
C LEU A 846 -15.23 15.29 -22.55
N ALA A 847 -14.74 15.94 -21.50
CA ALA A 847 -15.33 17.17 -20.97
C ALA A 847 -15.44 18.27 -22.04
N LYS A 848 -14.43 18.43 -22.92
CA LYS A 848 -14.48 19.39 -24.03
C LYS A 848 -15.40 18.97 -25.19
N VAL A 849 -15.44 17.69 -25.55
CA VAL A 849 -16.33 17.18 -26.62
C VAL A 849 -17.81 17.29 -26.22
N PHE A 850 -18.11 17.04 -24.95
CA PHE A 850 -19.45 17.07 -24.36
C PHE A 850 -19.78 18.40 -23.68
N GLU A 851 -19.03 19.47 -23.95
CA GLU A 851 -19.33 20.81 -23.44
C GLU A 851 -20.78 21.21 -23.78
N GLY A 852 -21.56 21.61 -22.78
CA GLY A 852 -22.99 21.93 -22.91
C GLY A 852 -23.94 20.74 -23.09
N HIS A 853 -23.47 19.48 -23.04
CA HIS A 853 -24.26 18.27 -23.25
C HIS A 853 -24.26 17.37 -21.99
N PRO A 854 -25.43 16.88 -21.52
CA PRO A 854 -25.50 16.06 -20.32
C PRO A 854 -25.00 14.62 -20.59
N VAL A 855 -23.79 14.31 -20.14
CA VAL A 855 -23.15 13.00 -20.26
C VAL A 855 -22.76 12.45 -18.88
N LYS A 856 -22.93 11.14 -18.68
CA LYS A 856 -22.34 10.40 -17.55
C LYS A 856 -21.20 9.49 -18.03
N VAL A 857 -20.23 9.17 -17.18
CA VAL A 857 -19.14 8.22 -17.47
C VAL A 857 -19.30 6.89 -16.72
N VAL A 858 -18.82 5.79 -17.30
CA VAL A 858 -18.69 4.47 -16.64
C VAL A 858 -17.21 4.07 -16.70
N PRO A 859 -16.41 4.39 -15.68
CA PRO A 859 -14.99 4.03 -15.63
C PRO A 859 -14.80 2.55 -15.35
N ILE A 860 -14.04 1.87 -16.21
CA ILE A 860 -13.69 0.47 -16.10
C ILE A 860 -12.18 0.33 -16.25
N LEU A 861 -11.50 0.09 -15.13
CA LEU A 861 -10.09 -0.26 -15.11
C LEU A 861 -9.93 -1.73 -15.52
N VAL A 862 -9.18 -2.00 -16.58
CA VAL A 862 -8.95 -3.33 -17.12
C VAL A 862 -7.56 -3.80 -16.70
N GLY A 863 -7.51 -4.82 -15.84
CA GLY A 863 -6.25 -5.41 -15.39
C GLY A 863 -5.62 -6.38 -16.39
N ALA A 864 -4.70 -7.23 -15.88
CA ALA A 864 -4.06 -8.31 -16.61
C ALA A 864 -5.00 -9.53 -16.77
N VAL A 865 -6.13 -9.31 -17.45
CA VAL A 865 -7.17 -10.32 -17.68
C VAL A 865 -6.68 -11.43 -18.63
N SER A 866 -7.12 -12.67 -18.39
CA SER A 866 -6.92 -13.76 -19.35
C SER A 866 -7.90 -13.64 -20.53
N ALA A 867 -7.61 -14.28 -21.67
CA ALA A 867 -8.48 -14.21 -22.85
C ALA A 867 -9.91 -14.77 -22.60
N GLU A 868 -10.06 -15.70 -21.67
CA GLU A 868 -11.36 -16.22 -21.23
C GLU A 868 -12.15 -15.14 -20.47
N ASN A 869 -11.45 -14.32 -19.68
CA ASN A 869 -12.00 -13.14 -19.00
C ASN A 869 -12.28 -12.01 -19.99
N GLU A 870 -11.40 -11.73 -20.96
CA GLU A 870 -11.62 -10.72 -22.02
C GLU A 870 -12.91 -11.02 -22.79
N ALA A 871 -13.09 -12.26 -23.25
CA ALA A 871 -14.30 -12.70 -23.92
C ALA A 871 -15.54 -12.71 -22.99
N MET A 872 -15.35 -12.87 -21.67
CA MET A 872 -16.44 -12.83 -20.67
C MET A 872 -16.90 -11.39 -20.41
N TYR A 873 -15.99 -10.45 -20.16
CA TYR A 873 -16.31 -9.03 -20.02
C TYR A 873 -16.89 -8.48 -21.33
N GLY A 874 -16.35 -8.88 -22.49
CA GLY A 874 -16.90 -8.50 -23.78
C GLY A 874 -18.37 -8.92 -23.97
N ARG A 875 -18.72 -10.17 -23.65
CA ARG A 875 -20.12 -10.63 -23.65
C ARG A 875 -21.00 -9.90 -22.62
N LEU A 876 -20.47 -9.58 -21.45
CA LEU A 876 -21.19 -8.91 -20.37
C LEU A 876 -21.51 -7.45 -20.72
N LEU A 877 -20.57 -6.76 -21.39
CA LEU A 877 -20.69 -5.36 -21.79
C LEU A 877 -21.36 -5.16 -23.17
N ALA A 878 -21.39 -6.19 -24.03
CA ALA A 878 -21.99 -6.11 -25.38
C ALA A 878 -23.43 -5.59 -25.40
N LYS A 879 -24.24 -5.92 -24.38
CA LYS A 879 -25.65 -5.47 -24.26
C LYS A 879 -25.81 -3.94 -24.24
N TYR A 880 -24.79 -3.18 -23.81
CA TYR A 880 -24.84 -1.73 -23.79
C TYR A 880 -24.52 -1.12 -25.17
N VAL A 881 -23.86 -1.86 -26.07
CA VAL A 881 -23.45 -1.36 -27.40
C VAL A 881 -24.67 -1.11 -28.29
N ASP A 882 -25.73 -1.91 -28.13
CA ASP A 882 -26.96 -1.82 -28.91
C ASP A 882 -27.88 -0.64 -28.51
N ASP A 883 -27.67 -0.01 -27.35
CA ASP A 883 -28.33 1.24 -26.99
C ASP A 883 -27.55 2.43 -27.61
N PRO A 884 -28.15 3.20 -28.56
CA PRO A 884 -27.44 4.24 -29.32
C PRO A 884 -26.94 5.41 -28.47
N LYS A 885 -27.43 5.57 -27.22
CA LYS A 885 -26.98 6.62 -26.30
C LYS A 885 -25.64 6.34 -25.63
N ASN A 886 -25.15 5.11 -25.72
CA ASN A 886 -23.88 4.69 -25.13
C ASN A 886 -22.74 4.87 -26.14
N PHE A 887 -21.60 5.34 -25.65
CA PHE A 887 -20.37 5.55 -26.41
C PHE A 887 -19.18 4.87 -25.71
N TYR A 888 -18.16 4.47 -26.46
CA TYR A 888 -17.00 3.72 -25.93
C TYR A 888 -15.70 4.48 -26.13
N SER A 889 -14.99 4.78 -25.05
CA SER A 889 -13.67 5.40 -25.08
C SER A 889 -12.64 4.39 -24.60
N VAL A 890 -11.85 3.84 -25.53
CA VAL A 890 -10.86 2.78 -25.26
C VAL A 890 -9.47 3.40 -25.27
N SER A 891 -8.74 3.24 -24.17
CA SER A 891 -7.47 3.91 -23.93
C SER A 891 -6.27 3.00 -24.21
N SER A 892 -5.39 3.39 -25.15
CA SER A 892 -4.19 2.65 -25.53
C SER A 892 -3.18 3.50 -26.31
N ASP A 893 -1.95 3.61 -25.78
CA ASP A 893 -0.76 3.77 -26.62
C ASP A 893 -0.44 2.44 -27.37
N PHE A 894 0.43 2.49 -28.36
CA PHE A 894 0.83 1.35 -29.22
C PHE A 894 2.25 0.86 -28.87
N CYS A 895 3.12 0.51 -29.83
CA CYS A 895 4.47 0.02 -29.51
C CYS A 895 5.28 0.98 -28.61
N HIS A 896 5.62 0.53 -27.41
CA HIS A 896 6.66 1.11 -26.56
C HIS A 896 8.01 0.47 -26.97
N TRP A 897 8.77 1.14 -27.84
CA TRP A 897 10.01 0.60 -28.41
C TRP A 897 11.27 1.16 -27.75
N GLY A 898 12.26 0.30 -27.54
CA GLY A 898 13.60 0.65 -27.07
C GLY A 898 13.96 -0.08 -25.78
N SER A 899 15.26 -0.09 -25.43
CA SER A 899 15.73 -0.94 -24.33
C SER A 899 15.18 -0.61 -22.95
N ARG A 900 14.64 0.60 -22.73
CA ARG A 900 13.96 0.94 -21.45
C ARG A 900 12.63 0.22 -21.25
N PHE A 901 12.00 -0.25 -22.33
CA PHE A 901 10.77 -1.04 -22.30
C PHE A 901 11.01 -2.55 -22.45
N ASN A 902 12.28 -2.98 -22.48
CA ASN A 902 12.72 -4.35 -22.79
C ASN A 902 12.23 -4.89 -24.16
N TYR A 903 11.72 -4.03 -25.06
CA TYR A 903 11.16 -4.42 -26.34
C TYR A 903 11.87 -3.71 -27.49
N MET A 904 12.45 -4.50 -28.41
CA MET A 904 13.30 -3.99 -29.49
C MET A 904 13.09 -4.77 -30.80
N HIS A 905 11.85 -5.18 -31.09
CA HIS A 905 11.52 -5.86 -32.34
C HIS A 905 11.93 -5.00 -33.55
N TYR A 906 12.67 -5.57 -34.50
CA TYR A 906 13.16 -4.85 -35.67
C TYR A 906 13.28 -5.77 -36.89
N ASP A 907 12.31 -5.67 -37.80
CA ASP A 907 12.36 -6.31 -39.11
C ASP A 907 12.96 -5.36 -40.15
N LYS A 908 14.19 -5.69 -40.55
CA LYS A 908 15.01 -4.93 -41.51
C LYS A 908 14.39 -4.83 -42.91
N LYS A 909 13.37 -5.63 -43.25
CA LYS A 909 12.64 -5.51 -44.53
C LYS A 909 11.89 -4.19 -44.67
N HIS A 910 11.56 -3.52 -43.56
CA HIS A 910 10.87 -2.22 -43.55
C HIS A 910 11.82 -1.00 -43.55
N GLY A 911 13.13 -1.23 -43.66
CA GLY A 911 14.13 -0.15 -43.68
C GLY A 911 14.56 0.26 -42.26
N PRO A 912 14.54 1.56 -41.89
CA PRO A 912 14.99 2.02 -40.57
C PRO A 912 14.02 1.59 -39.45
N ILE A 913 14.53 1.58 -38.20
CA ILE A 913 13.81 1.06 -37.03
C ILE A 913 12.39 1.66 -36.90
N TYR A 914 12.23 2.98 -36.96
CA TYR A 914 10.92 3.63 -36.86
C TYR A 914 9.89 3.19 -37.94
N LYS A 915 10.36 2.75 -39.12
CA LYS A 915 9.50 2.15 -40.16
C LYS A 915 9.17 0.68 -39.89
N SER A 916 10.03 -0.05 -39.17
CA SER A 916 9.65 -1.36 -38.63
C SER A 916 8.65 -1.24 -37.49
N ILE A 917 8.72 -0.19 -36.66
CA ILE A 917 7.72 0.10 -35.63
C ILE A 917 6.39 0.45 -36.31
N GLU A 918 6.40 1.38 -37.27
CA GLU A 918 5.20 1.76 -38.05
C GLU A 918 4.54 0.56 -38.74
N ALA A 919 5.33 -0.34 -39.36
CA ALA A 919 4.79 -1.52 -40.01
C ALA A 919 4.25 -2.57 -39.02
N LEU A 920 4.86 -2.71 -37.84
CA LEU A 920 4.38 -3.59 -36.78
C LEU A 920 3.07 -3.08 -36.18
N ASP A 921 3.01 -1.79 -35.83
CA ASP A 921 1.81 -1.18 -35.28
C ASP A 921 0.67 -1.18 -36.29
N LYS A 922 0.95 -0.84 -37.56
CA LYS A 922 -0.07 -0.89 -38.62
C LYS A 922 -0.59 -2.30 -38.85
N MET A 923 0.23 -3.34 -38.75
CA MET A 923 -0.28 -4.72 -38.77
C MET A 923 -1.25 -4.98 -37.60
N GLY A 924 -0.99 -4.42 -36.42
CA GLY A 924 -1.92 -4.48 -35.28
C GLY A 924 -3.20 -3.68 -35.53
N MET A 925 -3.09 -2.47 -36.08
CA MET A 925 -4.20 -1.59 -36.46
C MET A 925 -5.10 -2.26 -37.51
N ASP A 926 -4.52 -2.72 -38.63
CA ASP A 926 -5.21 -3.43 -39.72
C ASP A 926 -6.00 -4.63 -39.19
N ILE A 927 -5.45 -5.36 -38.20
CA ILE A 927 -6.13 -6.48 -37.55
C ILE A 927 -7.27 -6.01 -36.63
N ILE A 928 -7.09 -4.91 -35.89
CA ILE A 928 -8.18 -4.31 -35.09
C ILE A 928 -9.32 -3.82 -36.01
N GLU A 929 -9.05 -3.29 -37.20
CA GLU A 929 -10.08 -2.89 -38.17
C GLU A 929 -10.94 -4.07 -38.67
N THR A 930 -10.45 -5.31 -38.60
CA THR A 930 -11.25 -6.50 -38.96
C THR A 930 -12.35 -6.82 -37.95
N GLY A 931 -12.30 -6.27 -36.73
CA GLY A 931 -13.20 -6.63 -35.64
C GLY A 931 -12.90 -8.00 -35.00
N ASP A 932 -11.80 -8.67 -35.34
CA ASP A 932 -11.49 -10.03 -34.87
C ASP A 932 -10.50 -10.07 -33.66
N PRO A 933 -10.98 -10.28 -32.42
CA PRO A 933 -10.11 -10.42 -31.26
C PRO A 933 -9.25 -11.69 -31.26
N ASP A 934 -9.64 -12.77 -31.96
CA ASP A 934 -8.79 -13.98 -32.04
C ASP A 934 -7.59 -13.75 -32.97
N ALA A 935 -7.78 -12.98 -34.06
CA ALA A 935 -6.68 -12.51 -34.89
C ALA A 935 -5.77 -11.53 -34.14
N PHE A 936 -6.33 -10.58 -33.37
CA PHE A 936 -5.54 -9.65 -32.56
C PHE A 936 -4.73 -10.38 -31.47
N LYS A 937 -5.35 -11.32 -30.75
CA LYS A 937 -4.66 -12.21 -29.80
C LYS A 937 -3.53 -13.00 -30.46
N LYS A 938 -3.74 -13.52 -31.68
CA LYS A 938 -2.69 -14.22 -32.43
C LYS A 938 -1.52 -13.28 -32.78
N TYR A 939 -1.79 -12.06 -33.22
CA TYR A 939 -0.77 -11.04 -33.49
C TYR A 939 0.08 -10.74 -32.24
N LEU A 940 -0.56 -10.53 -31.09
CA LEU A 940 0.14 -10.32 -29.82
C LEU A 940 1.04 -11.52 -29.46
N LEU A 941 0.55 -12.75 -29.63
CA LEU A 941 1.32 -13.98 -29.39
C LEU A 941 2.47 -14.22 -30.42
N GLU A 942 2.43 -13.58 -31.58
CA GLU A 942 3.45 -13.74 -32.64
C GLU A 942 4.56 -12.69 -32.55
N TYR A 943 4.22 -11.46 -32.11
CA TYR A 943 5.14 -10.31 -32.10
C TYR A 943 5.46 -9.72 -30.72
N ASP A 944 4.67 -10.04 -29.68
CA ASP A 944 4.77 -9.48 -28.32
C ASP A 944 4.77 -7.94 -28.30
N ASN A 945 4.04 -7.29 -29.21
CA ASN A 945 4.02 -5.83 -29.34
C ASN A 945 3.47 -5.19 -28.06
N THR A 946 4.19 -4.21 -27.52
CA THR A 946 4.02 -3.65 -26.17
C THR A 946 2.81 -2.70 -26.02
N ILE A 947 1.75 -2.92 -26.80
CA ILE A 947 0.48 -2.22 -26.71
C ILE A 947 -0.07 -2.34 -25.27
N CYS A 948 -0.13 -1.23 -24.55
CA CYS A 948 -0.54 -1.19 -23.14
C CYS A 948 -2.04 -1.50 -22.98
N GLY A 949 -2.89 -0.87 -23.80
CA GLY A 949 -4.34 -1.06 -23.83
C GLY A 949 -4.81 -2.31 -24.59
N ARG A 950 -3.93 -3.29 -24.85
CA ARG A 950 -4.28 -4.56 -25.52
C ARG A 950 -5.47 -5.28 -24.89
N HIS A 951 -5.60 -5.22 -23.55
CA HIS A 951 -6.69 -5.86 -22.81
C HIS A 951 -8.02 -5.08 -22.99
N PRO A 952 -8.09 -3.74 -22.77
CA PRO A 952 -9.21 -2.91 -23.22
C PRO A 952 -9.63 -3.13 -24.69
N ILE A 953 -8.67 -3.19 -25.61
CA ILE A 953 -8.93 -3.42 -27.04
C ILE A 953 -9.52 -4.82 -27.27
N SER A 954 -8.98 -5.88 -26.65
CA SER A 954 -9.52 -7.24 -26.75
C SER A 954 -10.94 -7.33 -26.17
N VAL A 955 -11.19 -6.71 -25.01
CA VAL A 955 -12.54 -6.59 -24.43
C VAL A 955 -13.49 -5.88 -25.39
N PHE A 956 -13.11 -4.72 -25.95
CA PHE A 956 -13.95 -3.96 -26.87
C PHE A 956 -14.23 -4.72 -28.19
N LEU A 957 -13.22 -5.36 -28.78
CA LEU A 957 -13.40 -6.26 -29.92
C LEU A 957 -14.36 -7.42 -29.60
N HIS A 958 -14.28 -7.99 -28.38
CA HIS A 958 -15.26 -8.97 -27.92
C HIS A 958 -16.65 -8.36 -27.64
N MET A 959 -16.79 -7.07 -27.29
CA MET A 959 -18.08 -6.40 -27.23
C MET A 959 -18.71 -6.30 -28.62
N LEU A 960 -17.96 -5.78 -29.60
CA LEU A 960 -18.43 -5.64 -30.98
C LEU A 960 -18.79 -6.98 -31.64
N ARG A 961 -18.06 -8.06 -31.31
CA ARG A 961 -18.38 -9.42 -31.78
C ARG A 961 -19.70 -9.97 -31.20
N ASN A 962 -20.17 -9.48 -30.06
CA ASN A 962 -21.32 -10.05 -29.32
C ASN A 962 -22.53 -9.11 -29.22
N CYS A 963 -22.49 -7.92 -29.82
CA CYS A 963 -23.65 -7.03 -29.95
C CYS A 963 -24.43 -7.29 -31.25
N SER A 964 -25.63 -6.73 -31.35
CA SER A 964 -26.50 -6.81 -32.53
C SER A 964 -26.13 -5.78 -33.60
N THR A 965 -25.53 -4.67 -33.18
CA THR A 965 -25.18 -3.51 -34.01
C THR A 965 -23.87 -3.75 -34.75
N ASN A 966 -23.88 -3.66 -36.09
CA ASN A 966 -22.67 -3.77 -36.91
C ASN A 966 -21.85 -2.48 -36.82
N ILE A 967 -20.66 -2.57 -36.21
CA ILE A 967 -19.74 -1.45 -35.96
C ILE A 967 -18.35 -1.82 -36.49
N LYS A 968 -17.76 -0.95 -37.31
CA LYS A 968 -16.38 -1.09 -37.82
C LYS A 968 -15.46 -0.06 -37.20
N ILE A 969 -14.22 -0.45 -36.94
CA ILE A 969 -13.16 0.42 -36.43
C ILE A 969 -12.30 0.87 -37.62
N ASN A 970 -12.01 2.17 -37.73
CA ASN A 970 -11.03 2.69 -38.67
C ASN A 970 -10.06 3.66 -37.98
N PHE A 971 -8.76 3.49 -38.24
CA PHE A 971 -7.71 4.38 -37.74
C PHE A 971 -7.60 5.64 -38.60
N LEU A 972 -7.59 6.78 -37.92
CA LEU A 972 -7.60 8.12 -38.50
C LEU A 972 -6.24 8.83 -38.35
N ARG A 973 -5.41 8.39 -37.40
CA ARG A 973 -4.08 8.94 -37.14
C ARG A 973 -3.13 7.88 -36.60
N TYR A 974 -1.86 7.99 -37.00
CA TYR A 974 -0.72 7.30 -36.41
C TYR A 974 0.44 8.28 -36.28
N GLU A 975 1.05 8.34 -35.10
CA GLU A 975 2.22 9.17 -34.78
C GLU A 975 3.20 8.36 -33.90
N GLN A 976 4.43 8.86 -33.76
CA GLN A 976 5.46 8.30 -32.88
C GLN A 976 6.07 9.46 -32.10
N SER A 977 6.39 9.28 -30.81
CA SER A 977 7.04 10.31 -29.99
C SER A 977 8.37 10.79 -30.56
N SER A 978 9.04 9.94 -31.34
CA SER A 978 10.40 10.10 -31.86
C SER A 978 10.67 9.06 -32.95
N GLU A 979 11.37 9.45 -34.03
CA GLU A 979 11.82 8.48 -35.04
C GLU A 979 13.05 7.70 -34.54
N CYS A 980 12.86 6.50 -34.00
CA CYS A 980 13.97 5.60 -33.69
C CYS A 980 14.80 5.25 -34.94
N ARG A 981 16.08 5.56 -34.91
CA ARG A 981 17.08 5.36 -35.98
C ARG A 981 18.28 4.53 -35.50
N SER A 982 18.50 4.41 -34.19
CA SER A 982 19.55 3.59 -33.57
C SER A 982 19.01 2.63 -32.48
N MET A 983 19.77 1.59 -32.16
CA MET A 983 19.49 0.65 -31.06
C MET A 983 19.70 1.23 -29.65
N ARG A 984 19.93 2.55 -29.52
CA ARG A 984 19.96 3.28 -28.24
C ARG A 984 18.76 4.19 -28.06
N ASP A 985 17.96 4.36 -29.11
CA ASP A 985 16.81 5.26 -29.10
C ASP A 985 15.63 4.57 -28.39
N SER A 986 14.62 5.35 -28.03
CA SER A 986 13.31 4.81 -27.66
C SER A 986 12.19 5.72 -28.13
N SER A 987 11.00 5.14 -28.33
CA SER A 987 9.79 5.85 -28.74
C SER A 987 8.54 5.14 -28.18
N VAL A 988 7.44 5.87 -28.13
CA VAL A 988 6.10 5.31 -27.96
C VAL A 988 5.27 5.71 -29.17
N SER A 989 4.53 4.75 -29.72
CA SER A 989 3.59 4.99 -30.82
C SER A 989 2.22 5.42 -30.30
N TYR A 990 1.58 6.32 -31.03
CA TYR A 990 0.22 6.80 -30.75
C TYR A 990 -0.66 6.53 -31.96
N ALA A 991 -1.81 5.91 -31.75
CA ALA A 991 -2.79 5.66 -32.81
C ALA A 991 -4.18 6.10 -32.33
N SER A 992 -4.98 6.64 -33.26
CA SER A 992 -6.33 7.11 -32.96
C SER A 992 -7.31 6.55 -33.98
N ALA A 993 -8.39 5.95 -33.50
CA ALA A 993 -9.43 5.32 -34.32
C ALA A 993 -10.83 5.77 -33.92
N ALA A 994 -11.77 5.67 -34.86
CA ALA A 994 -13.19 5.79 -34.63
C ALA A 994 -13.89 4.46 -34.94
N ALA A 995 -14.80 4.04 -34.06
CA ALA A 995 -15.70 2.92 -34.25
C ALA A 995 -17.06 3.45 -34.70
N LYS A 996 -17.48 3.12 -35.92
CA LYS A 996 -18.70 3.64 -36.57
C LYS A 996 -19.71 2.55 -36.90
N THR A 997 -21.00 2.85 -36.77
CA THR A 997 -22.06 1.99 -37.34
C THR A 997 -21.99 1.97 -38.86
N GLU A 998 -22.19 0.80 -39.45
CA GLU A 998 -22.53 0.72 -40.88
C GLU A 998 -24.04 0.97 -41.07
N ALA A 999 -24.39 1.57 -42.21
CA ALA A 999 -25.76 1.91 -42.62
C ALA A 999 -26.33 0.91 -43.64
#